data_AF-A0A7Z7I7Q3-F1
#
_entry.id   AF-A0A7Z7I7Q3-F1
#
_cell.length_a   1.000
_cell.length_b   1.000
_cell.length_c   1.000
_cell.angle_alpha   90.00
_cell.angle_beta   90.00
_cell.angle_gamma   90.00
#
_symmetry.space_group_name_H-M   'P 1'
#
loop_
_entity.id
_entity.type
_entity.pdbx_description
1 polymer ?
#
loop_
_entity_poly.entity_id
_entity_poly.type
_entity_poly.pdbx_seq_one_letter_code
_entity_poly.pdbx_strand_id
1 'polypeptide(L)'
;MPPKLHSEPGTAAVAPASEIRSAGAVARRFAGALFIVAVVLCYLPLAPGFPIDSLDSAWQYALNEAIARHLVIGRDIVFTFGPFASVYTRQYHPATDVFDMSGNLLLGLAFASGLLCLAANSRKWPLPVVFVGLVTSTLYDPLYMAIPPLLLFVTARLAVHRDARFALQTTWFTDLAQALLASSLGLLPLVKGSFGALSLTIGGLAFLLQLRWSPRRALIGAALFAGTLCGGWWVAGQPLDALAHFFVSMQPIISGYTDAMSMSGRGKEIGSYIAIAAVTLLCSYRWALQSGRFVGSIFTLGLAISMFVAFKAGFVRHDAHALIAYGTLLFIAVFVAFQCSSVSAVLLIALGLTGAFLADNHYMDRRTLPARVSGALTAMGRGIEQRFDGSVVLRAQYDASVDAIRKSLVLPTLAGTWDVYPVSQNVPLANGVAWSPRPVFQSYSAYGARLADMNAAHLLSKSGPANILFSVGTIDQRLPAFDDSVSWLTMLNGYQLDGHAGGFIVLRRMADAVQPATLVPLKSMDTRLGELVPLPQSGGPLWLKIDLTPSFLGRIATTVLAIPEVRIELTFADGHVESFRYIASMGATGFLVSPFVRNTADFAALISSHGEARGLERPVAIRIVPRIRSGIFWSKRMPVQVSRVQIAGW
;
A
#
# COMPACT_ATOMS: atom_id res chain seq x y z
N MET A 1 -84.05 1.23 -45.54
CA MET A 1 -82.77 0.55 -45.85
C MET A 1 -81.78 1.58 -46.39
N PRO A 2 -80.82 2.06 -45.59
CA PRO A 2 -79.63 2.77 -46.06
C PRO A 2 -78.39 1.85 -46.03
N PRO A 3 -77.31 2.17 -46.77
CA PRO A 3 -76.19 1.26 -46.98
C PRO A 3 -75.19 1.28 -45.81
N LYS A 4 -74.61 0.11 -45.51
CA LYS A 4 -73.58 -0.11 -44.50
C LYS A 4 -72.24 0.49 -44.95
N LEU A 5 -71.70 1.42 -44.17
CA LEU A 5 -70.29 1.80 -44.20
C LEU A 5 -69.45 0.65 -43.60
N HIS A 6 -68.58 0.06 -44.42
CA HIS A 6 -67.48 -0.77 -43.93
C HIS A 6 -66.28 0.13 -43.63
N SER A 7 -65.87 0.19 -42.37
CA SER A 7 -64.59 0.75 -41.94
C SER A 7 -63.49 -0.30 -42.13
N GLU A 8 -62.48 0.01 -42.94
CA GLU A 8 -61.24 -0.76 -42.99
C GLU A 8 -60.44 -0.53 -41.69
N PRO A 9 -59.89 -1.56 -41.06
CA PRO A 9 -58.94 -1.40 -39.96
C PRO A 9 -57.59 -0.96 -40.51
N GLY A 10 -57.11 0.19 -40.05
CA GLY A 10 -55.81 0.75 -40.39
C GLY A 10 -54.68 -0.24 -40.16
N THR A 11 -53.87 -0.42 -41.21
CA THR A 11 -52.59 -1.12 -41.16
C THR A 11 -51.64 -0.33 -40.26
N ALA A 12 -51.53 -0.74 -38.99
CA ALA A 12 -50.42 -0.34 -38.14
C ALA A 12 -49.13 -0.82 -38.83
N ALA A 13 -48.36 0.13 -39.38
CA ALA A 13 -47.08 -0.14 -40.00
C ALA A 13 -46.15 -0.79 -38.97
N VAL A 14 -46.02 -2.11 -39.04
CA VAL A 14 -45.02 -2.87 -38.29
C VAL A 14 -43.66 -2.48 -38.88
N ALA A 15 -42.87 -1.70 -38.14
CA ALA A 15 -41.52 -1.33 -38.55
C ALA A 15 -40.73 -2.59 -38.98
N PRO A 16 -40.05 -2.57 -40.14
CA PRO A 16 -39.38 -3.75 -40.67
C PRO A 16 -38.36 -4.29 -39.64
N ALA A 17 -38.25 -5.62 -39.52
CA ALA A 17 -37.41 -6.28 -38.52
C ALA A 17 -35.92 -5.85 -38.55
N SER A 18 -35.44 -5.27 -39.67
CA SER A 18 -34.14 -4.64 -39.81
C SER A 18 -33.99 -3.36 -38.97
N GLU A 19 -35.01 -2.50 -38.94
CA GLU A 19 -35.02 -1.26 -38.14
C GLU A 19 -35.04 -1.58 -36.65
N ILE A 20 -35.87 -2.54 -36.21
CA ILE A 20 -35.92 -3.00 -34.81
C ILE A 20 -34.57 -3.60 -34.36
N ARG A 21 -33.90 -4.37 -35.22
CA ARG A 21 -32.55 -4.90 -34.96
C ARG A 21 -31.48 -3.80 -34.88
N SER A 22 -31.60 -2.77 -35.72
CA SER A 22 -30.69 -1.63 -35.72
C SER A 22 -30.84 -0.76 -34.47
N ALA A 23 -32.07 -0.45 -34.06
CA ALA A 23 -32.39 0.30 -32.85
C ALA A 23 -31.90 -0.45 -31.59
N GLY A 24 -32.10 -1.77 -31.54
CA GLY A 24 -31.56 -2.60 -30.46
C GLY A 24 -30.03 -2.66 -30.40
N ALA A 25 -29.34 -2.54 -31.55
CA ALA A 25 -27.88 -2.47 -31.58
C ALA A 25 -27.37 -1.11 -31.09
N VAL A 26 -28.02 -0.01 -31.48
CA VAL A 26 -27.70 1.35 -31.02
C VAL A 26 -27.91 1.47 -29.52
N ALA A 27 -29.05 1.02 -28.99
CA ALA A 27 -29.33 1.05 -27.55
C ALA A 27 -28.29 0.27 -26.72
N ARG A 28 -27.84 -0.90 -27.22
CA ARG A 28 -26.77 -1.67 -26.55
C ARG A 28 -25.42 -0.95 -26.54
N ARG A 29 -25.05 -0.27 -27.64
CA ARG A 29 -23.82 0.52 -27.71
C ARG A 29 -23.88 1.71 -26.76
N PHE A 30 -25.02 2.41 -26.74
CA PHE A 30 -25.26 3.53 -25.83
C PHE A 30 -25.16 3.09 -24.36
N ALA A 31 -25.82 1.98 -23.98
CA ALA A 31 -25.71 1.43 -22.64
C ALA A 31 -24.27 1.02 -22.27
N GLY A 32 -23.51 0.46 -23.22
CA GLY A 32 -22.10 0.14 -23.03
C GLY A 32 -21.24 1.39 -22.80
N ALA A 33 -21.47 2.46 -23.57
CA ALA A 33 -20.78 3.74 -23.39
C ALA A 33 -21.11 4.36 -22.03
N LEU A 34 -22.38 4.37 -21.62
CA LEU A 34 -22.79 4.85 -20.31
C LEU A 34 -22.14 4.05 -19.17
N PHE A 35 -22.03 2.73 -19.31
CA PHE A 35 -21.34 1.88 -18.36
C PHE A 35 -19.85 2.24 -18.25
N ILE A 36 -19.17 2.47 -19.38
CA ILE A 36 -17.76 2.90 -19.39
C ILE A 36 -17.62 4.22 -18.65
N VAL A 37 -18.45 5.21 -18.97
CA VAL A 37 -18.42 6.51 -18.30
C VAL A 37 -18.64 6.34 -16.79
N ALA A 38 -19.64 5.58 -16.37
CA ALA A 38 -19.93 5.36 -14.95
C ALA A 38 -18.73 4.73 -14.19
N VAL A 39 -18.09 3.71 -14.78
CA VAL A 39 -16.90 3.07 -14.18
C VAL A 39 -15.71 4.02 -14.14
N VAL A 40 -15.45 4.75 -15.23
CA VAL A 40 -14.35 5.71 -15.31
C VAL A 40 -14.52 6.82 -14.26
N LEU A 41 -15.73 7.32 -14.06
CA LEU A 41 -16.01 8.33 -13.03
C LEU A 41 -15.71 7.83 -11.60
N CYS A 42 -15.88 6.53 -11.31
CA CYS A 42 -15.48 5.97 -10.01
C CYS A 42 -13.95 5.88 -9.83
N TYR A 43 -13.20 5.73 -10.92
CA TYR A 43 -11.74 5.72 -10.89
C TYR A 43 -11.16 7.12 -10.80
N LEU A 44 -11.73 8.09 -11.51
CA LEU A 44 -11.18 9.44 -11.58
C LEU A 44 -11.21 10.14 -10.21
N PRO A 45 -10.10 10.76 -9.78
CA PRO A 45 -9.98 11.55 -8.55
C PRO A 45 -10.57 12.95 -8.76
N LEU A 46 -11.86 13.02 -9.13
CA LEU A 46 -12.51 14.29 -9.48
C LEU A 46 -12.58 15.26 -8.30
N ALA A 47 -12.79 14.73 -7.09
CA ALA A 47 -12.74 15.45 -5.83
C ALA A 47 -11.64 14.84 -4.94
N PRO A 48 -10.37 15.18 -5.19
CA PRO A 48 -9.24 14.63 -4.45
C PRO A 48 -9.19 15.14 -3.00
N GLY A 49 -8.45 14.44 -2.14
CA GLY A 49 -8.11 14.94 -0.81
C GLY A 49 -6.98 15.99 -0.88
N PHE A 50 -6.78 16.75 0.19
CA PHE A 50 -5.70 17.73 0.30
C PHE A 50 -4.74 17.34 1.44
N PRO A 51 -3.49 17.85 1.42
CA PRO A 51 -2.59 17.68 2.55
C PRO A 51 -3.23 18.16 3.85
N ILE A 52 -3.13 17.34 4.90
CA ILE A 52 -3.58 17.62 6.27
C ILE A 52 -2.52 17.14 7.25
N ASP A 53 -2.63 17.56 8.51
CA ASP A 53 -1.72 17.13 9.56
C ASP A 53 -2.11 15.75 10.11
N SER A 54 -1.67 14.70 9.43
CA SER A 54 -1.87 13.32 9.85
C SER A 54 -0.73 12.42 9.38
N LEU A 55 -0.56 11.27 10.05
CA LEU A 55 0.46 10.28 9.73
C LEU A 55 0.40 9.86 8.26
N ASP A 56 -0.81 9.56 7.76
CA ASP A 56 -0.99 9.10 6.39
C ASP A 56 -0.83 10.22 5.37
N SER A 57 -1.37 11.40 5.65
CA SER A 57 -1.26 12.53 4.73
C SER A 57 0.19 13.00 4.59
N ALA A 58 1.01 12.90 5.64
CA ALA A 58 2.42 13.30 5.63
C ALA A 58 3.26 12.54 4.59
N TRP A 59 3.15 11.21 4.53
CA TRP A 59 3.91 10.45 3.52
C TRP A 59 3.35 10.60 2.12
N GLN A 60 2.03 10.75 1.98
CA GLN A 60 1.41 11.02 0.68
C GLN A 60 1.91 12.33 0.09
N TYR A 61 1.99 13.38 0.94
CA TYR A 61 2.48 14.68 0.54
C TYR A 61 3.98 14.62 0.20
N ALA A 62 4.78 13.93 1.01
CA ALA A 62 6.21 13.75 0.78
C ALA A 62 6.51 13.06 -0.57
N LEU A 63 5.73 12.05 -0.97
CA LEU A 63 5.91 11.38 -2.27
C LEU A 63 5.56 12.30 -3.45
N ASN A 64 4.50 13.11 -3.32
CA ASN A 64 4.16 14.10 -4.34
C ASN A 64 5.26 15.16 -4.48
N GLU A 65 5.78 15.65 -3.36
CA GLU A 65 6.89 16.61 -3.32
C GLU A 65 8.21 16.00 -3.83
N ALA A 66 8.47 14.73 -3.58
CA ALA A 66 9.63 14.03 -4.14
C ALA A 66 9.63 14.08 -5.68
N ILE A 67 8.48 13.85 -6.31
CA ILE A 67 8.35 13.95 -7.78
C ILE A 67 8.43 15.40 -8.24
N ALA A 68 7.78 16.33 -7.55
CA ALA A 68 7.83 17.76 -7.87
C ALA A 68 9.26 18.34 -7.80
N ARG A 69 10.10 17.80 -6.92
CA ARG A 69 11.50 18.20 -6.72
C ARG A 69 12.50 17.33 -7.48
N HIS A 70 12.04 16.43 -8.36
CA HIS A 70 12.89 15.52 -9.14
C HIS A 70 13.79 14.60 -8.30
N LEU A 71 13.35 14.23 -7.09
CA LEU A 71 14.01 13.20 -6.31
C LEU A 71 13.83 11.84 -6.99
N VAL A 72 14.88 11.02 -6.98
CA VAL A 72 14.87 9.71 -7.60
C VAL A 72 14.30 8.67 -6.64
N ILE A 73 13.13 8.14 -6.97
CA ILE A 73 12.50 7.07 -6.21
C ILE A 73 13.35 5.80 -6.33
N GLY A 74 13.58 5.18 -5.19
CA GLY A 74 14.49 4.06 -5.01
C GLY A 74 15.91 4.44 -4.62
N ARG A 75 16.34 5.69 -4.81
CA ARG A 75 17.68 6.17 -4.41
C ARG A 75 17.61 7.25 -3.34
N ASP A 76 16.93 8.34 -3.66
CA ASP A 76 16.79 9.51 -2.80
C ASP A 76 15.60 9.33 -1.84
N ILE A 77 14.58 8.57 -2.26
CA ILE A 77 13.42 8.17 -1.46
C ILE A 77 13.20 6.66 -1.62
N VAL A 78 13.09 5.92 -0.53
CA VAL A 78 12.88 4.45 -0.51
C VAL A 78 11.62 4.14 0.28
N PHE A 79 10.58 3.70 -0.44
CA PHE A 79 9.26 3.39 0.13
C PHE A 79 8.53 2.31 -0.69
N THR A 80 7.35 1.89 -0.25
CA THR A 80 6.54 0.85 -0.92
C THR A 80 5.80 1.35 -2.17
N PHE A 81 5.84 2.66 -2.42
CA PHE A 81 5.18 3.33 -3.54
C PHE A 81 6.21 3.86 -4.54
N GLY A 82 5.78 3.96 -5.80
CA GLY A 82 6.58 4.49 -6.89
C GLY A 82 6.20 5.91 -7.29
N PRO A 83 6.72 6.39 -8.43
CA PRO A 83 6.47 7.76 -8.89
C PRO A 83 5.01 8.08 -9.22
N PHE A 84 4.16 7.06 -9.44
CA PHE A 84 2.71 7.21 -9.64
C PHE A 84 1.92 6.98 -8.35
N ALA A 85 2.51 7.22 -7.18
CA ALA A 85 1.82 7.11 -5.89
C ALA A 85 0.53 7.93 -5.83
N SER A 86 0.46 9.08 -6.52
CA SER A 86 -0.73 9.93 -6.59
C SER A 86 -1.97 9.19 -7.12
N VAL A 87 -1.81 8.28 -8.09
CA VAL A 87 -2.89 7.43 -8.63
C VAL A 87 -3.61 6.63 -7.53
N TYR A 88 -2.87 6.25 -6.49
CA TYR A 88 -3.42 5.54 -5.34
C TYR A 88 -3.91 6.47 -4.24
N THR A 89 -3.08 7.44 -3.86
CA THR A 89 -3.33 8.26 -2.68
C THR A 89 -4.47 9.25 -2.89
N ARG A 90 -4.71 9.67 -4.15
CA ARG A 90 -5.71 10.68 -4.54
C ARG A 90 -5.61 11.97 -3.73
N GLN A 91 -4.41 12.27 -3.23
CA GLN A 91 -4.10 13.53 -2.57
C GLN A 91 -3.61 14.49 -3.65
N TYR A 92 -4.38 15.56 -3.85
CA TYR A 92 -4.09 16.56 -4.86
C TYR A 92 -2.74 17.21 -4.59
N HIS A 93 -1.92 17.23 -5.63
CA HIS A 93 -0.72 18.04 -5.69
C HIS A 93 -0.57 18.57 -7.12
N PRO A 94 -0.38 19.88 -7.31
CA PRO A 94 -0.37 20.51 -8.63
C PRO A 94 0.64 19.89 -9.62
N ALA A 95 1.79 19.42 -9.13
CA ALA A 95 2.81 18.79 -9.98
C ALA A 95 2.51 17.34 -10.38
N THR A 96 1.63 16.63 -9.67
CA THR A 96 1.36 15.18 -9.90
C THR A 96 -0.11 14.87 -10.22
N ASP A 97 -0.98 15.87 -10.23
CA ASP A 97 -2.41 15.75 -10.57
C ASP A 97 -2.61 15.15 -11.97
N VAL A 98 -1.75 15.49 -12.94
CA VAL A 98 -1.79 14.90 -14.29
C VAL A 98 -1.49 13.39 -14.27
N PHE A 99 -0.59 12.93 -13.40
CA PHE A 99 -0.28 11.51 -13.24
C PHE A 99 -1.45 10.76 -12.60
N ASP A 100 -2.08 11.36 -11.59
CA ASP A 100 -3.25 10.81 -10.93
C ASP A 100 -4.43 10.66 -11.93
N MET A 101 -4.78 11.74 -12.62
CA MET A 101 -5.88 11.77 -13.60
C MET A 101 -5.65 10.83 -14.78
N SER A 102 -4.48 10.89 -15.43
CA SER A 102 -4.19 10.04 -16.60
C SER A 102 -4.05 8.56 -16.23
N GLY A 103 -3.42 8.27 -15.08
CA GLY A 103 -3.30 6.92 -14.55
C GLY A 103 -4.68 6.33 -14.26
N ASN A 104 -5.51 7.04 -13.50
CA ASN A 104 -6.86 6.56 -13.18
C ASN A 104 -7.79 6.49 -14.39
N LEU A 105 -7.63 7.36 -15.40
CA LEU A 105 -8.34 7.25 -16.67
C LEU A 105 -8.00 5.93 -17.39
N LEU A 106 -6.70 5.60 -17.49
CA LEU A 106 -6.25 4.34 -18.09
C LEU A 106 -6.81 3.14 -17.32
N LEU A 107 -6.67 3.13 -15.99
CA LEU A 107 -7.16 2.03 -15.14
C LEU A 107 -8.69 1.86 -15.26
N GLY A 108 -9.44 2.97 -15.24
CA GLY A 108 -10.90 2.95 -15.38
C GLY A 108 -11.37 2.45 -16.75
N LEU A 109 -10.73 2.91 -17.84
CA LEU A 109 -11.02 2.44 -19.20
C LEU A 109 -10.67 0.95 -19.38
N ALA A 110 -9.53 0.50 -18.85
CA ALA A 110 -9.12 -0.89 -18.87
C ALA A 110 -10.10 -1.79 -18.09
N PHE A 111 -10.50 -1.35 -16.90
CA PHE A 111 -11.45 -2.07 -16.07
C PHE A 111 -12.83 -2.17 -16.72
N ALA A 112 -13.36 -1.04 -17.21
CA ALA A 112 -14.67 -0.98 -17.87
C ALA A 112 -14.73 -1.83 -19.15
N SER A 113 -13.72 -1.69 -20.02
CA SER A 113 -13.65 -2.47 -21.27
C SER A 113 -13.48 -3.96 -20.99
N GLY A 114 -12.63 -4.33 -20.03
CA GLY A 114 -12.47 -5.73 -19.58
C GLY A 114 -13.77 -6.34 -19.04
N LEU A 115 -14.54 -5.58 -18.25
CA LEU A 115 -15.85 -6.01 -17.75
C LEU A 115 -16.89 -6.20 -18.87
N LEU A 116 -16.91 -5.29 -19.85
CA LEU A 116 -17.78 -5.45 -21.01
C LEU A 116 -17.40 -6.68 -21.84
N CYS A 117 -16.09 -6.95 -22.01
CA CYS A 117 -15.62 -8.20 -22.60
C CYS A 117 -16.08 -9.41 -21.78
N LEU A 118 -16.04 -9.33 -20.44
CA LEU A 118 -16.47 -10.40 -19.56
C LEU A 118 -17.99 -10.65 -19.61
N ALA A 119 -18.79 -9.59 -19.76
CA ALA A 119 -20.24 -9.68 -19.94
C ALA A 119 -20.66 -10.07 -21.36
N ALA A 120 -19.76 -9.97 -22.36
CA ALA A 120 -20.06 -10.34 -23.73
C ALA A 120 -20.43 -11.83 -23.84
N ASN A 121 -21.53 -12.12 -24.51
CA ASN A 121 -22.12 -13.47 -24.64
C ASN A 121 -22.45 -14.13 -23.29
N SER A 122 -22.60 -13.34 -22.22
CA SER A 122 -23.02 -13.80 -20.90
C SER A 122 -24.17 -12.95 -20.36
N ARG A 123 -24.61 -13.29 -19.15
CA ARG A 123 -25.57 -12.52 -18.36
C ARG A 123 -24.99 -11.17 -17.95
N LYS A 124 -25.82 -10.13 -17.94
CA LYS A 124 -25.42 -8.76 -17.60
C LYS A 124 -25.76 -8.33 -16.17
N TRP A 125 -26.62 -9.08 -15.47
CA TRP A 125 -27.06 -8.74 -14.11
C TRP A 125 -25.95 -8.68 -13.04
N PRO A 126 -24.76 -9.32 -13.19
CA PRO A 126 -23.66 -9.10 -12.26
C PRO A 126 -23.00 -7.72 -12.39
N LEU A 127 -23.15 -7.00 -13.50
CA LEU A 127 -22.51 -5.69 -13.72
C LEU A 127 -22.91 -4.63 -12.67
N PRO A 128 -24.19 -4.48 -12.29
CA PRO A 128 -24.59 -3.61 -11.17
C PRO A 128 -23.85 -3.88 -9.86
N VAL A 129 -23.51 -5.13 -9.54
CA VAL A 129 -22.79 -5.49 -8.31
C VAL A 129 -21.37 -4.91 -8.32
N VAL A 130 -20.74 -4.87 -9.49
CA VAL A 130 -19.44 -4.21 -9.66
C VAL A 130 -19.54 -2.73 -9.34
N PHE A 131 -20.59 -2.05 -9.82
CA PHE A 131 -20.81 -0.64 -9.53
C PHE A 131 -21.06 -0.39 -8.03
N VAL A 132 -21.85 -1.25 -7.38
CA VAL A 132 -22.00 -1.21 -5.91
C VAL A 132 -20.63 -1.34 -5.24
N GLY A 133 -19.84 -2.35 -5.60
CA GLY A 133 -18.50 -2.55 -5.06
C GLY A 133 -17.58 -1.33 -5.27
N LEU A 134 -17.63 -0.69 -6.43
CA LEU A 134 -16.85 0.52 -6.74
C LEU A 134 -17.23 1.69 -5.83
N VAL A 135 -18.54 1.96 -5.66
CA VAL A 135 -19.02 3.12 -4.88
C VAL A 135 -18.93 2.88 -3.38
N THR A 136 -18.97 1.64 -2.92
CA THR A 136 -18.86 1.30 -1.48
C THR A 136 -17.43 1.06 -1.01
N SER A 137 -16.46 0.93 -1.91
CA SER A 137 -15.07 0.69 -1.54
C SER A 137 -14.45 1.91 -0.86
N THR A 138 -14.02 1.74 0.39
CA THR A 138 -13.31 2.79 1.16
C THR A 138 -11.81 2.78 0.91
N LEU A 139 -11.26 1.65 0.47
CA LEU A 139 -9.87 1.50 0.06
C LEU A 139 -9.82 1.27 -1.46
N TYR A 140 -8.77 1.79 -2.09
CA TYR A 140 -8.59 1.66 -3.54
C TYR A 140 -7.85 0.37 -3.95
N ASP A 141 -7.18 -0.33 -3.03
CA ASP A 141 -6.47 -1.59 -3.33
C ASP A 141 -7.35 -2.63 -4.04
N PRO A 142 -8.60 -2.92 -3.62
CA PRO A 142 -9.46 -3.87 -4.32
C PRO A 142 -9.68 -3.56 -5.80
N LEU A 143 -9.80 -2.28 -6.16
CA LEU A 143 -10.05 -1.83 -7.53
C LEU A 143 -8.84 -2.17 -8.40
N TYR A 144 -7.64 -1.80 -7.92
CA TYR A 144 -6.40 -1.98 -8.66
C TYR A 144 -5.94 -3.45 -8.69
N MET A 145 -6.13 -4.18 -7.60
CA MET A 145 -5.82 -5.62 -7.52
C MET A 145 -6.76 -6.49 -8.36
N ALA A 146 -7.93 -5.98 -8.75
CA ALA A 146 -8.85 -6.68 -9.64
C ALA A 146 -8.45 -6.59 -11.13
N ILE A 147 -7.58 -5.66 -11.53
CA ILE A 147 -7.19 -5.46 -12.93
C ILE A 147 -6.34 -6.63 -13.49
N PRO A 148 -5.26 -7.10 -12.81
CA PRO A 148 -4.50 -8.26 -13.29
C PRO A 148 -5.34 -9.53 -13.52
N PRO A 149 -6.16 -10.01 -12.56
CA PRO A 149 -7.02 -11.16 -12.83
C PRO A 149 -8.02 -10.89 -13.94
N LEU A 150 -8.55 -9.67 -14.11
CA LEU A 150 -9.44 -9.33 -15.23
C LEU A 150 -8.78 -9.53 -16.60
N LEU A 151 -7.50 -9.16 -16.77
CA LEU A 151 -6.74 -9.49 -17.99
C LEU A 151 -6.66 -11.00 -18.22
N LEU A 152 -6.40 -11.76 -17.16
CA LEU A 152 -6.34 -13.22 -17.23
C LEU A 152 -7.69 -13.82 -17.63
N PHE A 153 -8.81 -13.31 -17.10
CA PHE A 153 -10.16 -13.70 -17.49
C PHE A 153 -10.43 -13.46 -18.98
N VAL A 154 -10.20 -12.23 -19.47
CA VAL A 154 -10.42 -11.89 -20.89
C VAL A 154 -9.54 -12.75 -21.79
N THR A 155 -8.28 -12.93 -21.41
CA THR A 155 -7.33 -13.76 -22.16
C THR A 155 -7.72 -15.23 -22.18
N ALA A 156 -8.11 -15.81 -21.04
CA ALA A 156 -8.54 -17.19 -20.98
C ALA A 156 -9.76 -17.43 -21.87
N ARG A 157 -10.76 -16.54 -21.86
CA ARG A 157 -11.93 -16.66 -22.73
C ARG A 157 -11.63 -16.56 -24.23
N LEU A 158 -10.60 -15.79 -24.62
CA LEU A 158 -10.13 -15.72 -26.00
C LEU A 158 -9.33 -16.96 -26.43
N ALA A 159 -8.66 -17.62 -25.48
CA ALA A 159 -7.82 -18.79 -25.72
C ALA A 159 -8.58 -20.13 -25.80
N VAL A 160 -9.83 -20.19 -25.31
CA VAL A 160 -10.67 -21.39 -25.37
C VAL A 160 -11.26 -21.58 -26.77
N HIS A 161 -11.52 -22.83 -27.16
CA HIS A 161 -12.17 -23.18 -28.44
C HIS A 161 -13.45 -22.38 -28.68
N ARG A 162 -13.64 -21.92 -29.93
CA ARG A 162 -14.74 -21.02 -30.32
C ARG A 162 -16.15 -21.56 -30.02
N ASP A 163 -16.30 -22.88 -29.98
CA ASP A 163 -17.58 -23.54 -29.72
C ASP A 163 -17.89 -23.69 -28.21
N ALA A 164 -16.96 -23.33 -27.33
CA ALA A 164 -17.22 -23.36 -25.90
C ALA A 164 -18.24 -22.28 -25.50
N ARG A 165 -19.14 -22.63 -24.58
CA ARG A 165 -20.26 -21.78 -24.12
C ARG A 165 -19.87 -20.34 -23.74
N PHE A 166 -18.65 -20.15 -23.24
CA PHE A 166 -18.16 -18.86 -22.76
C PHE A 166 -17.00 -18.30 -23.60
N ALA A 167 -16.73 -18.85 -24.78
CA ALA A 167 -15.68 -18.35 -25.66
C ALA A 167 -15.95 -16.88 -26.05
N LEU A 168 -14.87 -16.11 -26.14
CA LEU A 168 -14.91 -14.73 -26.61
C LEU A 168 -14.32 -14.68 -28.03
N GLN A 169 -14.99 -13.98 -28.94
CA GLN A 169 -14.50 -13.80 -30.29
C GLN A 169 -13.52 -12.64 -30.35
N THR A 170 -12.53 -12.76 -31.23
CA THR A 170 -11.56 -11.71 -31.51
C THR A 170 -12.19 -10.58 -32.31
N THR A 171 -12.21 -9.39 -31.74
CA THR A 171 -12.71 -8.16 -32.36
C THR A 171 -11.75 -7.01 -32.06
N TRP A 172 -11.88 -5.88 -32.76
CA TRP A 172 -11.10 -4.68 -32.44
C TRP A 172 -11.30 -4.22 -30.98
N PHE A 173 -12.51 -4.40 -30.43
CA PHE A 173 -12.82 -4.01 -29.05
C PHE A 173 -12.14 -4.91 -28.02
N THR A 174 -12.10 -6.23 -28.26
CA THR A 174 -11.36 -7.14 -27.37
C THR A 174 -9.85 -6.90 -27.43
N ASP A 175 -9.34 -6.50 -28.59
CA ASP A 175 -7.92 -6.19 -28.76
C ASP A 175 -7.57 -4.87 -28.05
N LEU A 176 -8.44 -3.86 -28.15
CA LEU A 176 -8.35 -2.63 -27.36
C LEU A 176 -8.39 -2.91 -25.86
N ALA A 177 -9.33 -3.74 -25.39
CA ALA A 177 -9.42 -4.10 -23.98
C ALA A 177 -8.16 -4.82 -23.49
N GLN A 178 -7.62 -5.77 -24.26
CA GLN A 178 -6.34 -6.42 -23.92
C GLN A 178 -5.18 -5.42 -23.88
N ALA A 179 -5.13 -4.47 -24.82
CA ALA A 179 -4.10 -3.43 -24.87
C ALA A 179 -4.17 -2.49 -23.65
N LEU A 180 -5.37 -2.01 -23.30
CA LEU A 180 -5.59 -1.16 -22.13
C LEU A 180 -5.21 -1.90 -20.84
N LEU A 181 -5.67 -3.15 -20.67
CA LEU A 181 -5.33 -3.97 -19.52
C LEU A 181 -3.83 -4.25 -19.42
N ALA A 182 -3.16 -4.61 -20.52
CA ALA A 182 -1.71 -4.83 -20.53
C ALA A 182 -0.93 -3.55 -20.16
N SER A 183 -1.37 -2.39 -20.65
CA SER A 183 -0.80 -1.09 -20.31
C SER A 183 -1.02 -0.75 -18.83
N SER A 184 -2.22 -0.99 -18.29
CA SER A 184 -2.51 -0.83 -16.86
C SER A 184 -1.59 -1.68 -15.99
N LEU A 185 -1.30 -2.93 -16.38
CA LEU A 185 -0.37 -3.79 -15.66
C LEU A 185 1.06 -3.25 -15.69
N GLY A 186 1.47 -2.52 -16.74
CA GLY A 186 2.75 -1.82 -16.79
C GLY A 186 2.81 -0.58 -15.89
N LEU A 187 1.68 0.12 -15.70
CA LEU A 187 1.57 1.29 -14.82
C LEU A 187 1.55 0.91 -13.33
N LEU A 188 0.81 -0.14 -12.96
CA LEU A 188 0.60 -0.56 -11.56
C LEU A 188 1.90 -0.74 -10.73
N PRO A 189 3.01 -1.30 -11.24
CA PRO A 189 4.30 -1.34 -10.54
C PRO A 189 4.84 0.03 -10.14
N LEU A 190 4.54 1.08 -10.92
CA LEU A 190 4.94 2.47 -10.62
C LEU A 190 4.05 3.12 -9.56
N VAL A 191 2.90 2.53 -9.26
CA VAL A 191 1.98 3.00 -8.21
C VAL A 191 2.44 2.42 -6.88
N LYS A 192 2.42 1.09 -6.74
CA LYS A 192 2.70 0.38 -5.47
C LYS A 192 3.34 -0.98 -5.72
N GLY A 193 4.35 -1.34 -4.91
CA GLY A 193 5.11 -2.58 -5.08
C GLY A 193 4.27 -3.86 -5.06
N SER A 194 3.22 -3.92 -4.23
CA SER A 194 2.29 -5.07 -4.18
C SER A 194 1.51 -5.25 -5.48
N PHE A 195 1.14 -4.15 -6.15
CA PHE A 195 0.49 -4.20 -7.47
C PHE A 195 1.48 -4.63 -8.55
N GLY A 196 2.76 -4.24 -8.42
CA GLY A 196 3.82 -4.69 -9.32
C GLY A 196 4.03 -6.20 -9.29
N ALA A 197 4.13 -6.80 -8.10
CA ALA A 197 4.28 -8.25 -7.94
C ALA A 197 3.11 -9.02 -8.57
N LEU A 198 1.88 -8.55 -8.35
CA LEU A 198 0.68 -9.16 -8.93
C LEU A 198 0.62 -8.97 -10.46
N SER A 199 0.95 -7.78 -10.96
CA SER A 199 0.94 -7.45 -12.38
C SER A 199 1.95 -8.28 -13.17
N LEU A 200 3.19 -8.42 -12.66
CA LEU A 200 4.21 -9.24 -13.29
C LEU A 200 3.78 -10.72 -13.35
N THR A 201 3.29 -11.25 -12.23
CA THR A 201 2.92 -12.67 -12.12
C THR A 201 1.72 -13.00 -13.00
N ILE A 202 0.62 -12.26 -12.86
CA ILE A 202 -0.63 -12.54 -13.58
C ILE A 202 -0.53 -12.10 -15.05
N GLY A 203 0.17 -11.00 -15.34
CA GLY A 203 0.50 -10.59 -16.70
C GLY A 203 1.33 -11.65 -17.42
N GLY A 204 2.35 -12.20 -16.77
CA GLY A 204 3.14 -13.32 -17.28
C GLY A 204 2.28 -14.54 -17.61
N LEU A 205 1.39 -14.97 -16.71
CA LEU A 205 0.45 -16.07 -16.97
C LEU A 205 -0.48 -15.77 -18.16
N ALA A 206 -1.01 -14.54 -18.26
CA ALA A 206 -1.84 -14.13 -19.39
C ALA A 206 -1.05 -14.14 -20.71
N PHE A 207 0.17 -13.61 -20.74
CA PHE A 207 1.02 -13.60 -21.93
C PHE A 207 1.46 -15.00 -22.34
N LEU A 208 1.69 -15.92 -21.40
CA LEU A 208 1.93 -17.34 -21.69
C LEU A 208 0.73 -18.01 -22.35
N LEU A 209 -0.50 -17.73 -21.88
CA LEU A 209 -1.72 -18.19 -22.56
C LEU A 209 -1.85 -17.60 -23.96
N GLN A 210 -1.56 -16.32 -24.13
CA GLN A 210 -1.57 -15.66 -25.43
C GLN A 210 -0.51 -16.25 -26.36
N LEU A 211 0.69 -16.56 -25.87
CA LEU A 211 1.78 -17.09 -26.70
C LEU A 211 1.40 -18.42 -27.35
N ARG A 212 0.65 -19.25 -26.63
CA ARG A 212 0.18 -20.55 -27.12
C ARG A 212 -0.84 -20.44 -28.25
N TRP A 213 -1.69 -19.41 -28.23
CA TRP A 213 -2.79 -19.26 -29.19
C TRP A 213 -2.53 -18.19 -30.27
N SER A 214 -1.80 -17.12 -29.94
CA SER A 214 -1.42 -16.02 -30.82
C SER A 214 -0.15 -15.31 -30.31
N PRO A 215 1.06 -15.73 -30.78
CA PRO A 215 2.33 -15.11 -30.41
C PRO A 215 2.38 -13.60 -30.63
N ARG A 216 1.74 -13.11 -31.70
CA ARG A 216 1.64 -11.68 -32.00
C ARG A 216 0.98 -10.90 -30.86
N ARG A 217 -0.09 -11.42 -30.27
CA ARG A 217 -0.78 -10.76 -29.14
C ARG A 217 0.06 -10.76 -27.88
N ALA A 218 0.76 -11.87 -27.61
CA ALA A 218 1.68 -11.94 -26.49
C ALA A 218 2.80 -10.90 -26.61
N LEU A 219 3.40 -10.77 -27.81
CA LEU A 219 4.42 -9.76 -28.11
C LEU A 219 3.89 -8.33 -27.95
N ILE A 220 2.71 -8.03 -28.48
CA ILE A 220 2.08 -6.70 -28.34
C ILE A 220 1.77 -6.40 -26.86
N GLY A 221 1.18 -7.36 -26.14
CA GLY A 221 0.87 -7.21 -24.71
C GLY A 221 2.12 -6.99 -23.87
N ALA A 222 3.18 -7.77 -24.10
CA ALA A 222 4.47 -7.60 -23.44
C ALA A 222 5.12 -6.25 -23.78
N ALA A 223 5.06 -5.81 -25.04
CA ALA A 223 5.57 -4.52 -25.47
C ALA A 223 4.79 -3.35 -24.84
N LEU A 224 3.47 -3.45 -24.71
CA LEU A 224 2.63 -2.44 -24.04
C LEU A 224 2.89 -2.39 -22.53
N PHE A 225 3.04 -3.56 -21.90
CA PHE A 225 3.43 -3.64 -20.49
C PHE A 225 4.78 -2.96 -20.25
N ALA A 226 5.82 -3.36 -21.00
CA ALA A 226 7.16 -2.82 -20.85
C ALA A 226 7.22 -1.33 -21.25
N GLY A 227 6.54 -0.96 -22.34
CA GLY A 227 6.45 0.41 -22.82
C GLY A 227 5.76 1.34 -21.84
N THR A 228 4.68 0.90 -21.18
CA THR A 228 4.00 1.71 -20.16
C THR A 228 4.83 1.81 -18.88
N LEU A 229 5.51 0.73 -18.48
CA LEU A 229 6.40 0.74 -17.31
C LEU A 229 7.59 1.69 -17.51
N CYS A 230 8.34 1.54 -18.61
CA CYS A 230 9.51 2.37 -18.89
C CYS A 230 9.10 3.80 -19.28
N GLY A 231 8.04 3.94 -20.07
CA GLY A 231 7.51 5.24 -20.50
C GLY A 231 6.94 6.03 -19.32
N GLY A 232 6.17 5.40 -18.45
CA GLY A 232 5.66 6.02 -17.22
C GLY A 232 6.80 6.47 -16.31
N TRP A 233 7.79 5.61 -16.07
CA TRP A 233 8.99 5.95 -15.28
C TRP A 233 9.70 7.20 -15.82
N TRP A 234 9.94 7.22 -17.13
CA TRP A 234 10.59 8.35 -17.80
C TRP A 234 9.75 9.63 -17.76
N VAL A 235 8.43 9.54 -18.02
CA VAL A 235 7.49 10.68 -17.95
C VAL A 235 7.42 11.28 -16.54
N ALA A 236 7.59 10.47 -15.50
CA ALA A 236 7.68 10.94 -14.12
C ALA A 236 9.03 11.63 -13.79
N GLY A 237 9.88 11.87 -14.79
CA GLY A 237 11.18 12.53 -14.62
C GLY A 237 12.24 11.65 -13.98
N GLN A 238 12.01 10.33 -13.91
CA GLN A 238 12.94 9.41 -13.27
C GLN A 238 13.97 8.88 -14.29
N PRO A 239 15.25 8.77 -13.91
CA PRO A 239 16.30 8.32 -14.83
C PRO A 239 16.20 6.80 -15.05
N LEU A 240 16.30 6.33 -16.30
CA LEU A 240 16.00 4.94 -16.68
C LEU A 240 16.94 3.90 -16.04
N ASP A 241 18.19 4.27 -15.76
CA ASP A 241 19.16 3.43 -15.05
C ASP A 241 18.76 3.18 -13.58
N ALA A 242 17.96 4.07 -12.98
CA ALA A 242 17.44 3.89 -11.63
C ALA A 242 16.21 2.96 -11.55
N LEU A 243 15.59 2.58 -12.67
CA LEU A 243 14.38 1.75 -12.66
C LEU A 243 14.63 0.36 -12.03
N ALA A 244 15.77 -0.26 -12.30
CA ALA A 244 16.13 -1.52 -11.66
C ALA A 244 16.40 -1.31 -10.16
N HIS A 245 17.08 -0.21 -9.82
CA HIS A 245 17.40 0.13 -8.43
C HIS A 245 16.13 0.34 -7.59
N PHE A 246 15.08 0.94 -8.17
CA PHE A 246 13.77 1.09 -7.55
C PHE A 246 13.16 -0.22 -7.03
N PHE A 247 13.21 -1.29 -7.83
CA PHE A 247 12.72 -2.59 -7.37
C PHE A 247 13.66 -3.23 -6.34
N VAL A 248 14.97 -3.04 -6.49
CA VAL A 248 15.98 -3.57 -5.54
C VAL A 248 15.88 -2.88 -4.17
N SER A 249 15.64 -1.57 -4.14
CA SER A 249 15.54 -0.78 -2.90
C SER A 249 14.27 -1.10 -2.11
N MET A 250 13.21 -1.59 -2.77
CA MET A 250 12.00 -2.06 -2.08
C MET A 250 12.18 -3.41 -1.38
N GLN A 251 13.13 -4.23 -1.82
CA GLN A 251 13.27 -5.61 -1.34
C GLN A 251 13.38 -5.69 0.19
N PRO A 252 14.20 -4.88 0.89
CA PRO A 252 14.31 -4.94 2.34
C PRO A 252 13.00 -4.55 3.05
N ILE A 253 12.24 -3.59 2.49
CA ILE A 253 10.94 -3.20 3.02
C ILE A 253 9.95 -4.35 2.89
N ILE A 254 9.85 -4.97 1.69
CA ILE A 254 8.93 -6.08 1.44
C ILE A 254 9.25 -7.28 2.35
N SER A 255 10.52 -7.63 2.51
CA SER A 255 10.91 -8.76 3.37
C SER A 255 10.70 -8.48 4.86
N GLY A 256 10.89 -7.24 5.30
CA GLY A 256 10.71 -6.83 6.71
C GLY A 256 9.24 -6.55 7.09
N TYR A 257 8.37 -6.32 6.11
CA TYR A 257 6.99 -5.85 6.34
C TYR A 257 6.19 -6.76 7.28
N THR A 258 6.19 -8.08 7.07
CA THR A 258 5.39 -9.00 7.90
C THR A 258 5.83 -8.98 9.37
N ASP A 259 7.14 -8.92 9.63
CA ASP A 259 7.69 -8.86 10.99
C ASP A 259 7.28 -7.55 11.68
N ALA A 260 7.52 -6.42 10.99
CA ALA A 260 7.34 -5.10 11.56
C ALA A 260 5.88 -4.60 11.61
N MET A 261 5.03 -5.00 10.67
CA MET A 261 3.67 -4.44 10.49
C MET A 261 2.55 -5.40 10.85
N SER A 262 2.86 -6.65 11.21
CA SER A 262 1.82 -7.63 11.56
C SER A 262 0.97 -7.18 12.74
N MET A 263 -0.31 -7.49 12.68
CA MET A 263 -1.27 -7.27 13.77
C MET A 263 -2.25 -8.44 13.82
N SER A 264 -2.62 -8.86 15.03
CA SER A 264 -3.59 -9.95 15.21
C SER A 264 -5.02 -9.42 15.10
N GLY A 265 -5.88 -10.14 14.38
CA GLY A 265 -7.32 -9.88 14.32
C GLY A 265 -8.14 -11.13 14.58
N ARG A 266 -9.41 -11.12 14.14
CA ARG A 266 -10.37 -12.19 14.43
C ARG A 266 -10.16 -13.39 13.50
N GLY A 267 -9.76 -14.54 14.05
CA GLY A 267 -9.57 -15.77 13.26
C GLY A 267 -10.81 -16.24 12.48
N LYS A 268 -12.03 -15.85 12.90
CA LYS A 268 -13.28 -16.13 12.15
C LYS A 268 -13.32 -15.47 10.77
N GLU A 269 -12.69 -14.30 10.61
CA GLU A 269 -12.62 -13.60 9.32
C GLU A 269 -11.67 -14.33 8.36
N ILE A 270 -10.52 -14.75 8.85
CA ILE A 270 -9.59 -15.61 8.10
C ILE A 270 -10.33 -16.88 7.61
N GLY A 271 -11.06 -17.54 8.51
CA GLY A 271 -11.83 -18.75 8.18
C GLY A 271 -12.92 -18.51 7.13
N SER A 272 -13.69 -17.42 7.26
CA SER A 272 -14.75 -17.10 6.29
C SER A 272 -14.19 -16.67 4.93
N TYR A 273 -13.08 -15.93 4.90
CA TYR A 273 -12.38 -15.59 3.68
C TYR A 273 -11.92 -16.86 2.94
N ILE A 274 -11.25 -17.77 3.64
CA ILE A 274 -10.77 -19.03 3.05
C ILE A 274 -11.94 -19.85 2.51
N ALA A 275 -13.06 -19.94 3.22
CA ALA A 275 -14.25 -20.65 2.76
C ALA A 275 -14.83 -20.04 1.46
N ILE A 276 -14.99 -18.72 1.41
CA ILE A 276 -15.52 -18.03 0.21
C ILE A 276 -14.54 -18.15 -0.97
N ALA A 277 -13.23 -18.01 -0.72
CA ALA A 277 -12.19 -18.21 -1.71
C ALA A 277 -12.18 -19.64 -2.25
N ALA A 278 -12.33 -20.66 -1.39
CA ALA A 278 -12.39 -22.06 -1.80
C ALA A 278 -13.62 -22.36 -2.70
N VAL A 279 -14.79 -21.83 -2.36
CA VAL A 279 -16.00 -21.95 -3.20
C VAL A 279 -15.79 -21.26 -4.55
N THR A 280 -15.19 -20.07 -4.54
CA THR A 280 -14.90 -19.32 -5.77
C THR A 280 -13.91 -20.06 -6.67
N LEU A 281 -12.85 -20.63 -6.08
CA LEU A 281 -11.88 -21.46 -6.79
C LEU A 281 -12.52 -22.73 -7.34
N LEU A 282 -13.38 -23.42 -6.58
CA LEU A 282 -14.10 -24.60 -7.04
C LEU A 282 -14.99 -24.28 -8.25
N CYS A 283 -15.74 -23.18 -8.20
CA CYS A 283 -16.56 -22.72 -9.33
C CYS A 283 -15.70 -22.39 -10.55
N SER A 284 -14.55 -21.72 -10.34
CA SER A 284 -13.59 -21.41 -11.40
C SER A 284 -12.98 -22.67 -12.02
N TYR A 285 -12.66 -23.67 -11.20
CA TYR A 285 -12.06 -24.94 -11.61
C TYR A 285 -13.03 -25.77 -12.47
N ARG A 286 -14.33 -25.80 -12.10
CA ARG A 286 -15.35 -26.47 -12.90
C ARG A 286 -15.51 -25.86 -14.29
N TRP A 287 -15.38 -24.55 -14.41
CA TRP A 287 -15.34 -23.86 -15.71
C TRP A 287 -14.05 -24.19 -16.48
N ALA A 288 -12.91 -24.17 -15.79
CA ALA A 288 -11.60 -24.52 -16.32
C ALA A 288 -11.56 -25.94 -16.93
N LEU A 289 -12.22 -26.92 -16.30
CA LEU A 289 -12.33 -28.29 -16.83
C LEU A 289 -13.04 -28.35 -18.18
N GLN A 290 -14.00 -27.47 -18.42
CA GLN A 290 -14.74 -27.38 -19.70
C GLN A 290 -13.95 -26.62 -20.78
N SER A 291 -12.85 -25.95 -20.39
CA SER A 291 -12.08 -25.03 -21.21
C SER A 291 -10.75 -25.62 -21.72
N GLY A 292 -10.44 -26.86 -21.34
CA GLY A 292 -9.18 -27.55 -21.63
C GLY A 292 -8.19 -27.47 -20.46
N ARG A 293 -7.50 -28.59 -20.18
CA ARG A 293 -6.67 -28.78 -18.97
C ARG A 293 -5.62 -27.68 -18.78
N PHE A 294 -4.94 -27.25 -19.84
CA PHE A 294 -3.87 -26.26 -19.74
C PHE A 294 -4.40 -24.85 -19.40
N VAL A 295 -5.34 -24.33 -20.19
CA VAL A 295 -5.96 -23.01 -19.98
C VAL A 295 -6.62 -22.96 -18.60
N GLY A 296 -7.35 -24.02 -18.26
CA GLY A 296 -8.01 -24.17 -16.98
C GLY A 296 -7.06 -24.11 -15.78
N SER A 297 -5.95 -24.87 -15.81
CA SER A 297 -4.97 -24.87 -14.73
C SER A 297 -4.27 -23.53 -14.54
N ILE A 298 -3.82 -22.88 -15.63
CA ILE A 298 -3.18 -21.56 -15.56
C ILE A 298 -4.16 -20.51 -15.01
N PHE A 299 -5.40 -20.56 -15.47
CA PHE A 299 -6.46 -19.66 -15.01
C PHE A 299 -6.74 -19.84 -13.51
N THR A 300 -7.00 -21.07 -13.05
CA THR A 300 -7.26 -21.34 -11.63
C THR A 300 -6.06 -21.00 -10.75
N LEU A 301 -4.83 -21.28 -11.20
CA LEU A 301 -3.61 -20.89 -10.50
C LEU A 301 -3.50 -19.36 -10.36
N GLY A 302 -3.74 -18.61 -11.43
CA GLY A 302 -3.71 -17.15 -11.39
C GLY A 302 -4.75 -16.54 -10.45
N LEU A 303 -5.95 -17.13 -10.36
CA LEU A 303 -6.95 -16.71 -9.37
C LEU A 303 -6.52 -17.04 -7.94
N ALA A 304 -5.97 -18.23 -7.70
CA ALA A 304 -5.45 -18.62 -6.40
C ALA A 304 -4.34 -17.68 -5.92
N ILE A 305 -3.40 -17.32 -6.81
CA ILE A 305 -2.35 -16.33 -6.54
C ILE A 305 -2.97 -14.97 -6.21
N SER A 306 -3.92 -14.48 -7.02
CA SER A 306 -4.55 -13.17 -6.81
C SER A 306 -5.26 -13.09 -5.46
N MET A 307 -6.02 -14.13 -5.10
CA MET A 307 -6.69 -14.24 -3.80
C MET A 307 -5.70 -14.40 -2.65
N PHE A 308 -4.57 -15.08 -2.84
CA PHE A 308 -3.54 -15.21 -1.81
C PHE A 308 -2.79 -13.89 -1.56
N VAL A 309 -2.51 -13.12 -2.61
CA VAL A 309 -1.91 -11.78 -2.46
C VAL A 309 -2.89 -10.84 -1.74
N ALA A 310 -4.18 -10.86 -2.09
CA ALA A 310 -5.20 -10.10 -1.38
C ALA A 310 -5.36 -10.53 0.09
N PHE A 311 -5.27 -11.83 0.36
CA PHE A 311 -5.25 -12.39 1.71
C PHE A 311 -4.08 -11.82 2.53
N LYS A 312 -2.86 -11.86 1.99
CA LYS A 312 -1.67 -11.29 2.65
C LYS A 312 -1.82 -9.79 2.87
N ALA A 313 -2.32 -9.06 1.88
CA ALA A 313 -2.53 -7.62 1.99
C ALA A 313 -3.52 -7.24 3.12
N GLY A 314 -4.56 -8.07 3.35
CA GLY A 314 -5.57 -7.77 4.36
C GLY A 314 -5.36 -8.38 5.74
N PHE A 315 -4.69 -9.53 5.86
CA PHE A 315 -4.60 -10.26 7.13
C PHE A 315 -3.21 -10.25 7.78
N VAL A 316 -2.16 -9.80 7.11
CA VAL A 316 -0.85 -9.57 7.77
C VAL A 316 -1.00 -8.49 8.83
N ARG A 317 -1.49 -7.31 8.42
CA ARG A 317 -1.89 -6.24 9.32
C ARG A 317 -3.41 -6.32 9.49
N HIS A 318 -3.88 -7.20 10.38
CA HIS A 318 -5.31 -7.53 10.47
C HIS A 318 -6.15 -6.48 11.22
N ASP A 319 -6.29 -5.32 10.60
CA ASP A 319 -7.17 -4.20 10.99
C ASP A 319 -8.12 -3.87 9.80
N ALA A 320 -8.43 -2.60 9.55
CA ALA A 320 -9.20 -2.17 8.38
C ALA A 320 -8.62 -2.65 7.03
N HIS A 321 -7.35 -3.06 6.97
CA HIS A 321 -6.77 -3.71 5.79
C HIS A 321 -7.52 -4.98 5.38
N ALA A 322 -8.27 -5.65 6.27
CA ALA A 322 -9.12 -6.79 5.90
C ALA A 322 -10.12 -6.45 4.77
N LEU A 323 -10.52 -5.18 4.66
CA LEU A 323 -11.35 -4.68 3.55
C LEU A 323 -10.69 -4.87 2.18
N ILE A 324 -9.35 -4.85 2.10
CA ILE A 324 -8.59 -5.15 0.88
C ILE A 324 -8.86 -6.58 0.42
N ALA A 325 -8.76 -7.53 1.35
CA ALA A 325 -8.97 -8.95 1.07
C ALA A 325 -10.39 -9.21 0.58
N TYR A 326 -11.40 -8.81 1.35
CA TYR A 326 -12.81 -9.06 1.01
C TYR A 326 -13.28 -8.27 -0.21
N GLY A 327 -12.82 -7.04 -0.40
CA GLY A 327 -13.14 -6.25 -1.59
C GLY A 327 -12.58 -6.89 -2.86
N THR A 328 -11.32 -7.33 -2.84
CA THR A 328 -10.70 -8.02 -3.99
C THR A 328 -11.40 -9.35 -4.26
N LEU A 329 -11.74 -10.10 -3.21
CA LEU A 329 -12.48 -11.35 -3.31
C LEU A 329 -13.88 -11.15 -3.91
N LEU A 330 -14.58 -10.07 -3.56
CA LEU A 330 -15.87 -9.71 -4.17
C LEU A 330 -15.72 -9.50 -5.68
N PHE A 331 -14.74 -8.71 -6.14
CA PHE A 331 -14.52 -8.52 -7.58
C PHE A 331 -14.21 -9.84 -8.29
N ILE A 332 -13.32 -10.66 -7.75
CA ILE A 332 -12.98 -11.97 -8.35
C ILE A 332 -14.20 -12.90 -8.35
N ALA A 333 -15.01 -12.93 -7.28
CA ALA A 333 -16.23 -13.72 -7.21
C ALA A 333 -17.24 -13.28 -8.26
N VAL A 334 -17.41 -11.97 -8.48
CA VAL A 334 -18.24 -11.42 -9.56
C VAL A 334 -17.68 -11.82 -10.94
N PHE A 335 -16.36 -11.81 -11.13
CA PHE A 335 -15.77 -12.22 -12.41
C PHE A 335 -16.04 -13.70 -12.71
N VAL A 336 -15.86 -14.58 -11.71
CA VAL A 336 -16.23 -16.01 -11.82
C VAL A 336 -17.73 -16.16 -12.05
N ALA A 337 -18.55 -15.31 -11.42
CA ALA A 337 -19.99 -15.30 -11.58
C ALA A 337 -20.45 -14.88 -12.98
N PHE A 338 -19.60 -14.47 -13.93
CA PHE A 338 -19.96 -14.38 -15.35
C PHE A 338 -19.82 -15.72 -16.11
N GLN A 339 -19.13 -16.70 -15.54
CA GLN A 339 -18.71 -17.93 -16.23
C GLN A 339 -19.35 -19.22 -15.66
N CYS A 340 -20.18 -19.12 -14.63
CA CYS A 340 -20.82 -20.29 -14.01
C CYS A 340 -22.32 -20.43 -14.36
N SER A 341 -23.04 -21.36 -13.73
CA SER A 341 -24.51 -21.41 -13.77
C SER A 341 -25.12 -20.21 -13.02
N SER A 342 -26.40 -19.89 -13.26
CA SER A 342 -27.08 -18.80 -12.56
C SER A 342 -27.13 -19.01 -11.04
N VAL A 343 -27.35 -20.26 -10.59
CA VAL A 343 -27.35 -20.60 -9.17
C VAL A 343 -25.98 -20.36 -8.54
N SER A 344 -24.91 -20.86 -9.17
CA SER A 344 -23.55 -20.61 -8.69
C SER A 344 -23.20 -19.13 -8.71
N ALA A 345 -23.65 -18.37 -9.71
CA ALA A 345 -23.41 -16.93 -9.79
C ALA A 345 -24.10 -16.17 -8.64
N VAL A 346 -25.36 -16.48 -8.34
CA VAL A 346 -26.08 -15.89 -7.21
C VAL A 346 -25.39 -16.25 -5.90
N LEU A 347 -25.00 -17.51 -5.71
CA LEU A 347 -24.28 -17.96 -4.53
C LEU A 347 -22.95 -17.22 -4.35
N LEU A 348 -22.11 -17.13 -5.39
CA LEU A 348 -20.82 -16.46 -5.34
C LEU A 348 -20.95 -14.98 -5.01
N ILE A 349 -21.92 -14.30 -5.63
CA ILE A 349 -22.18 -12.88 -5.37
C ILE A 349 -22.72 -12.68 -3.96
N ALA A 350 -23.66 -13.51 -3.51
CA ALA A 350 -24.18 -13.44 -2.15
C ALA A 350 -23.07 -13.67 -1.10
N LEU A 351 -22.20 -14.66 -1.31
CA LEU A 351 -21.06 -14.94 -0.43
C LEU A 351 -20.05 -13.78 -0.44
N GLY A 352 -19.69 -13.26 -1.61
CA GLY A 352 -18.78 -12.12 -1.75
C GLY A 352 -19.32 -10.86 -1.07
N LEU A 353 -20.60 -10.53 -1.30
CA LEU A 353 -21.28 -9.40 -0.66
C LEU A 353 -21.38 -9.59 0.86
N THR A 354 -21.66 -10.80 1.32
CA THR A 354 -21.70 -11.11 2.75
C THR A 354 -20.32 -10.91 3.39
N GLY A 355 -19.25 -11.40 2.76
CA GLY A 355 -17.88 -11.20 3.24
C GLY A 355 -17.50 -9.72 3.31
N ALA A 356 -17.75 -8.97 2.22
CA ALA A 356 -17.51 -7.54 2.17
C ALA A 356 -18.32 -6.76 3.22
N PHE A 357 -19.61 -7.09 3.39
CA PHE A 357 -20.47 -6.47 4.39
C PHE A 357 -20.04 -6.76 5.82
N LEU A 358 -19.62 -8.00 6.13
CA LEU A 358 -19.16 -8.38 7.46
C LEU A 358 -17.88 -7.63 7.83
N ALA A 359 -16.93 -7.53 6.90
CA ALA A 359 -15.71 -6.75 7.10
C ALA A 359 -16.02 -5.26 7.25
N ASP A 360 -16.83 -4.70 6.35
CA ASP A 360 -17.25 -3.29 6.39
C ASP A 360 -17.95 -2.94 7.71
N ASN A 361 -18.90 -3.75 8.14
CA ASN A 361 -19.59 -3.56 9.41
C ASN A 361 -18.64 -3.64 10.62
N HIS A 362 -17.58 -4.47 10.54
CA HIS A 362 -16.62 -4.58 11.62
C HIS A 362 -15.75 -3.31 11.76
N TYR A 363 -15.32 -2.73 10.64
CA TYR A 363 -14.29 -1.67 10.63
C TYR A 363 -14.83 -0.25 10.38
N MET A 364 -15.93 -0.09 9.63
CA MET A 364 -16.41 1.22 9.16
C MET A 364 -17.78 1.63 9.74
N ASP A 365 -18.40 0.77 10.56
CA ASP A 365 -19.81 0.85 11.00
C ASP A 365 -20.80 0.86 9.83
N ARG A 366 -21.68 -0.16 9.75
CA ARG A 366 -22.71 -0.26 8.70
C ARG A 366 -23.61 0.98 8.58
N ARG A 367 -23.78 1.74 9.67
CA ARG A 367 -24.61 2.96 9.68
C ARG A 367 -24.04 4.07 8.79
N THR A 368 -22.73 4.04 8.52
CA THR A 368 -22.08 5.03 7.66
C THR A 368 -22.25 4.73 6.17
N LEU A 369 -22.68 3.51 5.79
CA LEU A 369 -22.75 3.09 4.39
C LEU A 369 -23.62 4.01 3.51
N PRO A 370 -24.85 4.41 3.91
CA PRO A 370 -25.64 5.35 3.11
C PRO A 370 -24.94 6.70 2.93
N ALA A 371 -24.30 7.21 3.98
CA ALA A 371 -23.58 8.48 3.94
C ALA A 371 -22.32 8.40 3.05
N ARG A 372 -21.60 7.27 3.07
CA ARG A 372 -20.43 7.03 2.20
C ARG A 372 -20.82 6.95 0.74
N VAL A 373 -21.89 6.24 0.41
CA VAL A 373 -22.43 6.15 -0.96
C VAL A 373 -22.88 7.53 -1.44
N SER A 374 -23.70 8.23 -0.65
CA SER A 374 -24.16 9.59 -0.96
C SER A 374 -23.00 10.55 -1.12
N GLY A 375 -22.01 10.47 -0.22
CA GLY A 375 -20.78 11.26 -0.25
C GLY A 375 -19.97 11.01 -1.50
N ALA A 376 -19.79 9.75 -1.93
CA ALA A 376 -19.08 9.40 -3.16
C ALA A 376 -19.79 9.96 -4.41
N LEU A 377 -21.12 9.82 -4.50
CA LEU A 377 -21.91 10.38 -5.61
C LEU A 377 -21.83 11.92 -5.64
N THR A 378 -21.96 12.56 -4.47
CA THR A 378 -21.87 14.02 -4.33
C THR A 378 -20.46 14.52 -4.64
N ALA A 379 -19.42 13.78 -4.24
CA ALA A 379 -18.03 14.09 -4.56
C ALA A 379 -17.77 13.98 -6.07
N MET A 380 -18.34 12.99 -6.77
CA MET A 380 -18.25 12.94 -8.23
C MET A 380 -18.89 14.17 -8.89
N GLY A 381 -20.11 14.55 -8.47
CA GLY A 381 -20.78 15.74 -9.01
C GLY A 381 -20.01 17.04 -8.79
N ARG A 382 -19.61 17.30 -7.53
CA ARG A 382 -18.79 18.48 -7.18
C ARG A 382 -17.42 18.46 -7.85
N GLY A 383 -16.81 17.28 -7.98
CA GLY A 383 -15.51 17.12 -8.62
C GLY A 383 -15.56 17.44 -10.11
N ILE A 384 -16.64 17.06 -10.81
CA ILE A 384 -16.86 17.48 -12.21
C ILE A 384 -16.90 19.00 -12.31
N GLU A 385 -17.67 19.66 -11.44
CA GLU A 385 -17.77 21.12 -11.38
C GLU A 385 -16.41 21.79 -11.12
N GLN A 386 -15.68 21.34 -10.10
CA GLN A 386 -14.37 21.89 -9.72
C GLN A 386 -13.30 21.75 -10.81
N ARG A 387 -13.44 20.76 -11.69
CA ARG A 387 -12.50 20.50 -12.78
C ARG A 387 -12.80 21.31 -14.05
N PHE A 388 -14.00 21.89 -14.19
CA PHE A 388 -14.35 22.72 -15.37
C PHE A 388 -13.53 24.02 -15.45
N ASP A 389 -13.21 24.64 -14.30
CA ASP A 389 -12.45 25.90 -14.23
C ASP A 389 -10.93 25.69 -14.24
N GLY A 390 -10.43 24.64 -14.91
CA GLY A 390 -8.99 24.38 -15.02
C GLY A 390 -8.28 24.12 -13.69
N SER A 391 -8.97 23.53 -12.71
CA SER A 391 -8.46 23.22 -11.37
C SER A 391 -8.09 24.42 -10.49
N VAL A 392 -8.53 25.65 -10.81
CA VAL A 392 -8.26 26.85 -9.99
C VAL A 392 -8.75 26.68 -8.54
N VAL A 393 -9.96 26.14 -8.36
CA VAL A 393 -10.52 25.88 -7.03
C VAL A 393 -9.69 24.87 -6.25
N LEU A 394 -9.23 23.80 -6.91
CA LEU A 394 -8.39 22.77 -6.28
C LEU A 394 -7.03 23.34 -5.87
N ARG A 395 -6.44 24.20 -6.70
CA ARG A 395 -5.20 24.91 -6.34
C ARG A 395 -5.40 25.79 -5.11
N ALA A 396 -6.47 26.58 -5.07
CA ALA A 396 -6.77 27.42 -3.91
C ALA A 396 -7.00 26.61 -2.63
N GLN A 397 -7.69 25.46 -2.72
CA GLN A 397 -7.89 24.55 -1.59
C GLN A 397 -6.58 23.91 -1.13
N TYR A 398 -5.72 23.50 -2.06
CA TYR A 398 -4.38 23.01 -1.75
C TYR A 398 -3.54 24.06 -1.04
N ASP A 399 -3.47 25.28 -1.58
CA ASP A 399 -2.69 26.37 -0.97
C ASP A 399 -3.23 26.71 0.44
N ALA A 400 -4.55 26.71 0.63
CA ALA A 400 -5.17 26.89 1.95
C ALA A 400 -4.85 25.76 2.94
N SER A 401 -4.84 24.51 2.47
CA SER A 401 -4.47 23.33 3.27
C SER A 401 -3.00 23.36 3.69
N VAL A 402 -2.10 23.69 2.77
CA VAL A 402 -0.67 23.87 3.05
C VAL A 402 -0.47 25.02 4.04
N ASP A 403 -1.17 26.13 3.86
CA ASP A 403 -1.16 27.25 4.79
C ASP A 403 -1.65 26.89 6.19
N ALA A 404 -2.66 26.02 6.30
CA ALA A 404 -3.16 25.54 7.58
C ALA A 404 -2.10 24.71 8.34
N ILE A 405 -1.37 23.84 7.64
CA ILE A 405 -0.25 23.07 8.21
C ILE A 405 0.88 24.01 8.65
N ARG A 406 1.25 24.98 7.81
CA ARG A 406 2.26 25.98 8.17
C ARG A 406 1.87 26.75 9.44
N LYS A 407 0.59 27.11 9.57
CA LYS A 407 0.06 27.83 10.74
C LYS A 407 -0.02 26.97 11.99
N SER A 408 -0.20 25.64 11.87
CA SER A 408 -0.19 24.75 13.04
C SER A 408 1.20 24.63 13.67
N LEU A 409 2.25 24.71 12.85
CA LEU A 409 3.64 24.75 13.34
C LEU A 409 4.54 25.56 12.40
N VAL A 410 4.82 26.80 12.80
CA VAL A 410 5.80 27.67 12.12
C VAL A 410 7.21 27.27 12.56
N LEU A 411 8.08 26.96 11.59
CA LEU A 411 9.46 26.63 11.87
C LEU A 411 10.31 27.89 12.13
N PRO A 412 11.34 27.80 13.00
CA PRO A 412 12.27 28.90 13.19
C PRO A 412 13.06 29.19 11.90
N THR A 413 13.39 30.46 11.68
CA THR A 413 14.15 30.89 10.51
C THR A 413 15.63 30.54 10.68
N LEU A 414 16.00 29.31 10.31
CA LEU A 414 17.37 28.81 10.30
C LEU A 414 17.86 28.58 8.87
N ALA A 415 19.14 28.86 8.62
CA ALA A 415 19.77 28.59 7.34
C ALA A 415 20.01 27.08 7.12
N GLY A 416 20.09 26.68 5.86
CA GLY A 416 20.40 25.30 5.47
C GLY A 416 19.17 24.42 5.25
N THR A 417 19.40 23.13 5.04
CA THR A 417 18.38 22.15 4.71
C THR A 417 17.73 21.53 5.94
N TRP A 418 16.52 21.02 5.78
CA TRP A 418 15.70 20.44 6.85
C TRP A 418 15.32 18.99 6.55
N ASP A 419 15.31 18.16 7.59
CA ASP A 419 14.58 16.87 7.63
C ASP A 419 13.76 16.79 8.93
N VAL A 420 12.91 15.77 9.05
CA VAL A 420 12.06 15.54 10.23
C VAL A 420 12.06 14.07 10.67
N TYR A 421 12.14 13.85 11.98
CA TYR A 421 12.04 12.55 12.62
C TYR A 421 10.92 12.55 13.68
N PRO A 422 10.19 11.44 13.85
CA PRO A 422 10.26 10.20 13.07
C PRO A 422 9.40 10.24 11.79
N VAL A 423 8.40 11.12 11.78
CA VAL A 423 7.37 11.34 10.73
C VAL A 423 7.03 12.85 10.69
N SER A 424 6.05 13.26 9.88
CA SER A 424 5.54 14.65 9.76
C SER A 424 6.27 15.52 8.73
N GLN A 425 6.60 14.93 7.58
CA GLN A 425 7.24 15.60 6.44
C GLN A 425 6.39 16.77 5.92
N ASN A 426 5.07 16.73 6.14
CA ASN A 426 4.17 17.83 5.86
C ASN A 426 4.58 19.16 6.52
N VAL A 427 5.23 19.14 7.70
CA VAL A 427 5.65 20.37 8.41
C VAL A 427 6.75 21.13 7.66
N PRO A 428 7.95 20.56 7.39
CA PRO A 428 8.98 21.27 6.62
C PRO A 428 8.51 21.59 5.19
N LEU A 429 7.75 20.70 4.56
CA LEU A 429 7.21 20.94 3.22
C LEU A 429 6.26 22.15 3.18
N ALA A 430 5.34 22.26 4.13
CA ALA A 430 4.41 23.39 4.22
C ALA A 430 5.06 24.71 4.64
N ASN A 431 6.16 24.65 5.40
CA ASN A 431 6.96 25.83 5.72
C ASN A 431 7.85 26.29 4.55
N GLY A 432 7.89 25.55 3.43
CA GLY A 432 8.62 25.95 2.23
C GLY A 432 10.15 25.95 2.41
N VAL A 433 10.68 25.22 3.41
CA VAL A 433 12.12 25.14 3.64
C VAL A 433 12.80 24.21 2.62
N ALA A 434 14.12 24.36 2.48
CA ALA A 434 14.92 23.46 1.64
C ALA A 434 14.92 22.05 2.26
N TRP A 435 14.11 21.16 1.72
CA TRP A 435 13.95 19.81 2.25
C TRP A 435 15.06 18.88 1.75
N SER A 436 15.71 18.19 2.69
CA SER A 436 16.72 17.17 2.42
C SER A 436 16.37 15.88 3.15
N PRO A 437 15.47 15.06 2.56
CA PRO A 437 15.00 13.85 3.22
C PRO A 437 16.08 12.78 3.29
N ARG A 438 16.06 12.01 4.39
CA ARG A 438 16.69 10.69 4.40
C ARG A 438 15.95 9.70 3.48
N PRO A 439 16.64 8.68 2.94
CA PRO A 439 16.03 7.72 2.01
C PRO A 439 14.76 7.06 2.54
N VAL A 440 14.79 6.53 3.77
CA VAL A 440 13.62 5.94 4.43
C VAL A 440 13.03 7.00 5.36
N PHE A 441 12.30 7.93 4.76
CA PHE A 441 11.81 9.14 5.43
C PHE A 441 10.78 8.90 6.54
N GLN A 442 10.12 7.73 6.56
CA GLN A 442 9.27 7.29 7.68
C GLN A 442 10.05 6.34 8.60
N SER A 443 10.42 6.79 9.80
CA SER A 443 11.29 5.98 10.70
C SER A 443 10.71 4.59 11.02
N TYR A 444 9.38 4.47 11.15
CA TYR A 444 8.74 3.19 11.42
C TYR A 444 8.92 2.16 10.30
N SER A 445 9.28 2.59 9.08
CA SER A 445 9.55 1.75 7.91
C SER A 445 11.02 1.32 7.78
N ALA A 446 11.92 1.79 8.65
CA ALA A 446 13.32 1.35 8.67
C ALA A 446 13.46 -0.04 9.35
N TYR A 447 12.83 -1.06 8.75
CA TYR A 447 12.63 -2.41 9.33
C TYR A 447 13.90 -3.23 9.62
N GLY A 448 15.11 -2.69 9.43
CA GLY A 448 16.35 -3.42 9.73
C GLY A 448 17.60 -2.69 9.28
N ALA A 449 18.75 -3.30 9.54
CA ALA A 449 20.07 -2.69 9.42
C ALA A 449 20.29 -1.99 8.08
N ARG A 450 20.02 -2.67 6.95
CA ARG A 450 20.21 -2.07 5.63
C ARG A 450 19.44 -0.75 5.44
N LEU A 451 18.22 -0.64 5.96
CA LEU A 451 17.40 0.58 5.82
C LEU A 451 17.82 1.65 6.83
N ALA A 452 18.13 1.27 8.07
CA ALA A 452 18.62 2.19 9.10
C ALA A 452 20.01 2.76 8.73
N ASP A 453 20.89 1.93 8.18
CA ASP A 453 22.23 2.34 7.75
C ASP A 453 22.17 3.33 6.57
N MET A 454 21.18 3.21 5.67
CA MET A 454 20.95 4.20 4.60
C MET A 454 20.62 5.58 5.17
N ASN A 455 19.77 5.63 6.20
CA ASN A 455 19.41 6.88 6.87
C ASN A 455 20.58 7.47 7.64
N ALA A 456 21.32 6.64 8.40
CA ALA A 456 22.52 7.08 9.09
C ALA A 456 23.60 7.59 8.13
N ALA A 457 23.82 6.89 7.01
CA ALA A 457 24.76 7.33 5.96
C ALA A 457 24.35 8.67 5.34
N HIS A 458 23.05 8.94 5.17
CA HIS A 458 22.58 10.25 4.72
C HIS A 458 22.93 11.35 5.72
N LEU A 459 22.74 11.13 7.03
CA LEU A 459 23.13 12.10 8.06
C LEU A 459 24.64 12.38 8.06
N LEU A 460 25.48 11.38 7.76
CA LEU A 460 26.94 11.54 7.69
C LEU A 460 27.41 12.21 6.38
N SER A 461 26.57 12.22 5.35
CA SER A 461 26.91 12.79 4.05
C SER A 461 26.94 14.32 4.06
N LYS A 462 27.56 14.91 3.03
CA LYS A 462 27.51 16.36 2.77
C LYS A 462 26.10 16.86 2.45
N SER A 463 25.24 15.98 1.94
CA SER A 463 23.83 16.25 1.66
C SER A 463 22.93 16.02 2.87
N GLY A 464 23.46 15.66 4.04
CA GLY A 464 22.62 15.50 5.23
C GLY A 464 22.03 16.84 5.67
N PRO A 465 20.89 16.83 6.38
CA PRO A 465 20.20 18.05 6.79
C PRO A 465 21.07 18.92 7.71
N ALA A 466 20.95 20.23 7.57
CA ALA A 466 21.55 21.18 8.51
C ALA A 466 20.73 21.28 9.81
N ASN A 467 19.41 21.15 9.68
CA ASN A 467 18.45 21.24 10.77
C ASN A 467 17.55 20.01 10.77
N ILE A 468 17.29 19.44 11.94
CA ILE A 468 16.36 18.31 12.11
C ILE A 468 15.27 18.72 13.08
N LEU A 469 14.02 18.63 12.62
CA LEU A 469 12.87 18.67 13.50
C LEU A 469 12.68 17.26 14.09
N PHE A 470 13.00 17.07 15.36
CA PHE A 470 13.05 15.75 15.99
C PHE A 470 12.01 15.61 17.09
N SER A 471 11.34 14.47 17.12
CA SER A 471 10.54 14.01 18.25
C SER A 471 10.78 12.53 18.48
N VAL A 472 10.38 12.04 19.65
CA VAL A 472 10.35 10.60 19.94
C VAL A 472 8.91 10.13 19.85
N GLY A 473 8.63 9.27 18.89
CA GLY A 473 7.31 8.69 18.65
C GLY A 473 7.42 7.43 17.79
N THR A 474 6.44 6.54 17.94
CA THR A 474 6.38 5.27 17.19
C THR A 474 4.93 4.82 17.07
N ILE A 475 4.70 3.83 16.21
CA ILE A 475 3.41 3.14 16.06
C ILE A 475 3.36 1.82 16.84
N ASP A 476 2.16 1.24 16.95
CA ASP A 476 1.90 -0.13 17.38
C ASP A 476 2.56 -0.55 18.71
N GLN A 477 2.72 0.40 19.65
CA GLN A 477 3.32 0.19 20.97
C GLN A 477 4.74 -0.41 20.94
N ARG A 478 5.51 -0.12 19.88
CA ARG A 478 6.94 -0.48 19.80
C ARG A 478 7.74 0.28 20.87
N LEU A 479 8.94 -0.20 21.17
CA LEU A 479 9.87 0.57 22.00
C LEU A 479 10.27 1.85 21.24
N PRO A 480 10.13 3.06 21.81
CA PRO A 480 10.35 4.30 21.07
C PRO A 480 11.74 4.43 20.42
N ALA A 481 12.77 3.85 21.04
CA ALA A 481 14.14 3.87 20.53
C ALA A 481 14.42 2.91 19.35
N PHE A 482 13.41 2.20 18.83
CA PHE A 482 13.58 1.27 17.70
C PHE A 482 13.56 1.96 16.35
N ASP A 483 12.64 2.89 16.18
CA ASP A 483 12.35 3.50 14.89
C ASP A 483 13.56 4.35 14.45
N ASP A 484 14.28 3.88 13.42
CA ASP A 484 15.49 4.51 12.87
C ASP A 484 16.60 4.73 13.92
N SER A 485 16.82 3.72 14.77
CA SER A 485 17.71 3.79 15.93
C SER A 485 19.16 4.18 15.58
N VAL A 486 19.71 3.71 14.45
CA VAL A 486 21.10 3.97 14.06
C VAL A 486 21.33 5.46 13.79
N SER A 487 20.31 6.16 13.28
CA SER A 487 20.36 7.62 13.11
C SER A 487 20.60 8.35 14.43
N TRP A 488 20.15 7.81 15.58
CA TRP A 488 20.34 8.45 16.89
C TRP A 488 21.81 8.53 17.28
N LEU A 489 22.63 7.53 16.94
CA LEU A 489 24.08 7.58 17.19
C LEU A 489 24.73 8.77 16.47
N THR A 490 24.26 9.08 15.27
CA THR A 490 24.74 10.23 14.50
C THR A 490 24.20 11.54 15.06
N MET A 491 22.94 11.59 15.47
CA MET A 491 22.34 12.78 16.09
C MET A 491 23.03 13.16 17.41
N LEU A 492 23.28 12.18 18.28
CA LEU A 492 23.86 12.39 19.61
C LEU A 492 25.27 12.99 19.57
N ASN A 493 26.01 12.78 18.49
CA ASN A 493 27.40 13.22 18.36
C ASN A 493 27.64 14.27 17.26
N GLY A 494 26.67 14.44 16.35
CA GLY A 494 26.77 15.31 15.18
C GLY A 494 25.92 16.57 15.23
N TYR A 495 24.94 16.60 16.12
CA TYR A 495 23.97 17.66 16.23
C TYR A 495 23.88 18.15 17.66
N GLN A 496 23.53 19.42 17.81
CA GLN A 496 23.28 20.07 19.08
C GLN A 496 21.82 20.51 19.17
N LEU A 497 21.28 20.57 20.39
CA LEU A 497 19.96 21.13 20.64
C LEU A 497 20.00 22.66 20.43
N ASP A 498 19.22 23.17 19.48
CA ASP A 498 19.11 24.60 19.17
C ASP A 498 17.84 25.22 19.79
N GLY A 499 16.77 24.42 19.95
CA GLY A 499 15.55 24.89 20.60
C GLY A 499 14.39 23.90 20.52
N HIS A 500 13.17 24.43 20.70
CA HIS A 500 11.92 23.67 20.63
C HIS A 500 10.96 24.31 19.62
N ALA A 501 10.17 23.48 18.95
CA ALA A 501 9.12 23.91 18.03
C ALA A 501 7.89 23.00 18.21
N GLY A 502 6.88 23.48 18.93
CA GLY A 502 5.71 22.66 19.28
C GLY A 502 6.11 21.43 20.12
N GLY A 503 5.68 20.23 19.71
CA GLY A 503 6.07 18.96 20.33
C GLY A 503 7.45 18.42 19.94
N PHE A 504 8.20 19.17 19.12
CA PHE A 504 9.51 18.78 18.61
C PHE A 504 10.64 19.56 19.28
N ILE A 505 11.83 18.98 19.25
CA ILE A 505 13.09 19.71 19.42
C ILE A 505 13.69 20.01 18.05
N VAL A 506 14.46 21.09 17.98
CA VAL A 506 15.22 21.48 16.78
C VAL A 506 16.68 21.14 17.04
N LEU A 507 17.22 20.25 16.22
CA LEU A 507 18.63 19.85 16.26
C LEU A 507 19.38 20.53 15.12
N ARG A 508 20.53 21.12 15.41
CA ARG A 508 21.38 21.79 14.43
C ARG A 508 22.69 21.06 14.28
N ARG A 509 23.12 20.85 13.03
CA ARG A 509 24.40 20.22 12.71
C ARG A 509 25.56 21.06 13.26
N MET A 510 26.48 20.43 13.99
CA MET A 510 27.60 21.13 14.65
C MET A 510 28.76 21.44 13.70
N ALA A 511 29.03 20.55 12.74
CA ALA A 511 30.12 20.67 11.77
C ALA A 511 29.76 20.00 10.45
N ASP A 512 30.46 20.36 9.37
CA ASP A 512 30.25 19.74 8.05
C ASP A 512 30.59 18.24 8.07
N ALA A 513 31.65 17.87 8.79
CA ALA A 513 32.06 16.48 9.00
C ALA A 513 31.48 15.95 10.31
N VAL A 514 30.35 15.25 10.21
CA VAL A 514 29.71 14.58 11.35
C VAL A 514 30.34 13.20 11.57
N GLN A 515 30.55 12.82 12.83
CA GLN A 515 30.92 11.45 13.23
C GLN A 515 29.82 10.85 14.09
N PRO A 516 29.48 9.56 13.93
CA PRO A 516 28.54 8.91 14.82
C PRO A 516 29.16 8.67 16.20
N ALA A 517 28.32 8.54 17.23
CA ALA A 517 28.74 8.07 18.54
C ALA A 517 29.35 6.64 18.43
N THR A 518 30.44 6.40 19.15
CA THR A 518 31.16 5.13 19.10
C THR A 518 30.53 4.10 20.03
N LEU A 519 30.39 2.86 19.57
CA LEU A 519 29.93 1.75 20.40
C LEU A 519 31.13 0.98 20.96
N VAL A 520 31.34 1.05 22.27
CA VAL A 520 32.39 0.30 22.98
C VAL A 520 31.78 -0.98 23.55
N PRO A 521 32.15 -2.18 23.06
CA PRO A 521 31.59 -3.43 23.57
C PRO A 521 31.84 -3.59 25.07
N LEU A 522 30.79 -3.90 25.84
CA LEU A 522 30.90 -4.19 27.27
C LEU A 522 30.73 -5.68 27.57
N LYS A 523 29.72 -6.31 26.96
CA LYS A 523 29.38 -7.69 27.23
C LYS A 523 28.68 -8.33 26.04
N SER A 524 29.02 -9.59 25.76
CA SER A 524 28.27 -10.45 24.84
C SER A 524 27.82 -11.66 25.62
N MET A 525 26.57 -12.09 25.43
CA MET A 525 26.02 -13.25 26.11
C MET A 525 25.05 -14.02 25.22
N ASP A 526 25.04 -15.33 25.38
CA ASP A 526 24.04 -16.21 24.79
C ASP A 526 22.97 -16.52 25.84
N THR A 527 21.78 -15.96 25.67
CA THR A 527 20.64 -16.20 26.56
C THR A 527 19.55 -16.98 25.82
N ARG A 528 18.48 -17.33 26.54
CA ARG A 528 17.29 -17.96 25.97
C ARG A 528 16.09 -17.02 25.98
N LEU A 529 15.20 -17.23 25.02
CA LEU A 529 13.92 -16.55 24.97
C LEU A 529 13.16 -16.75 26.29
N GLY A 530 12.72 -15.65 26.92
CA GLY A 530 12.04 -15.65 28.22
C GLY A 530 12.95 -15.54 29.44
N GLU A 531 14.27 -15.61 29.29
CA GLU A 531 15.22 -15.38 30.40
C GLU A 531 15.44 -13.88 30.65
N LEU A 532 15.70 -13.53 31.91
CA LEU A 532 16.03 -12.18 32.31
C LEU A 532 17.50 -11.89 31.98
N VAL A 533 17.75 -10.79 31.29
CA VAL A 533 19.09 -10.32 30.92
C VAL A 533 19.45 -9.09 31.77
N PRO A 534 20.34 -9.21 32.76
CA PRO A 534 20.77 -8.07 33.56
C PRO A 534 21.61 -7.10 32.71
N LEU A 535 21.29 -5.81 32.80
CA LEU A 535 22.05 -4.74 32.16
C LEU A 535 23.17 -4.26 33.09
N PRO A 536 24.40 -4.02 32.57
CA PRO A 536 25.49 -3.53 33.39
C PRO A 536 25.19 -2.12 33.90
N GLN A 537 25.51 -1.84 35.16
CA GLN A 537 25.54 -0.47 35.64
C GLN A 537 26.72 0.24 34.97
N SER A 538 26.43 1.17 34.07
CA SER A 538 27.43 1.97 33.38
C SER A 538 27.12 3.45 33.56
N GLY A 539 28.15 4.27 33.77
CA GLY A 539 27.99 5.73 33.88
C GLY A 539 27.50 6.40 32.59
N GLY A 540 27.49 5.70 31.46
CA GLY A 540 27.04 6.22 30.17
C GLY A 540 25.81 5.50 29.60
N PRO A 541 25.36 5.89 28.40
CA PRO A 541 24.26 5.21 27.72
C PRO A 541 24.66 3.80 27.24
N LEU A 542 23.71 2.88 27.22
CA LEU A 542 23.85 1.50 26.77
C LEU A 542 23.09 1.28 25.46
N TRP A 543 23.82 0.74 24.50
CA TRP A 543 23.30 0.21 23.25
C TRP A 543 23.17 -1.30 23.35
N LEU A 544 22.05 -1.82 22.86
CA LEU A 544 21.76 -3.24 22.88
C LEU A 544 21.52 -3.74 21.45
N LYS A 545 22.11 -4.89 21.11
CA LYS A 545 21.75 -5.70 19.94
C LYS A 545 21.27 -7.05 20.42
N ILE A 546 20.11 -7.49 19.92
CA ILE A 546 19.50 -8.76 20.28
C ILE A 546 19.17 -9.50 18.98
N ASP A 547 19.79 -10.64 18.76
CA ASP A 547 19.54 -11.48 17.59
C ASP A 547 18.48 -12.53 17.92
N LEU A 548 17.22 -12.23 17.57
CA LEU A 548 16.11 -13.16 17.66
C LEU A 548 15.68 -13.54 16.25
N THR A 549 15.58 -14.83 15.94
CA THR A 549 15.20 -15.28 14.60
C THR A 549 13.95 -16.15 14.63
N PRO A 550 13.12 -16.13 13.57
CA PRO A 550 12.03 -17.09 13.44
C PRO A 550 12.57 -18.53 13.37
N SER A 551 11.92 -19.45 14.07
CA SER A 551 12.19 -20.88 13.95
C SER A 551 11.84 -21.40 12.54
N PHE A 552 12.11 -22.68 12.24
CA PHE A 552 11.64 -23.27 10.99
C PHE A 552 10.10 -23.14 10.83
N LEU A 553 9.35 -23.43 11.89
CA LEU A 553 7.90 -23.22 11.93
C LEU A 553 7.54 -21.74 11.76
N GLY A 554 8.30 -20.85 12.39
CA GLY A 554 8.13 -19.41 12.28
C GLY A 554 8.30 -18.88 10.86
N ARG A 555 9.29 -19.40 10.12
CA ARG A 555 9.52 -19.04 8.71
C ARG A 555 8.36 -19.47 7.81
N ILE A 556 7.81 -20.67 8.02
CA ILE A 556 6.61 -21.14 7.31
C ILE A 556 5.41 -20.23 7.63
N ALA A 557 5.15 -19.97 8.92
CA ALA A 557 4.04 -19.15 9.36
C ALA A 557 4.11 -17.70 8.82
N THR A 558 5.30 -17.08 8.83
CA THR A 558 5.54 -15.74 8.27
C THR A 558 5.34 -15.69 6.75
N THR A 559 5.63 -16.79 6.05
CA THR A 559 5.40 -16.88 4.60
C THR A 559 3.91 -16.89 4.29
N VAL A 560 3.10 -17.66 5.04
CA VAL A 560 1.66 -17.82 4.82
C VAL A 560 0.85 -16.61 5.31
N LEU A 561 1.14 -16.12 6.52
CA LEU A 561 0.40 -15.04 7.17
C LEU A 561 1.36 -14.16 7.98
N ALA A 562 1.52 -14.45 9.25
CA ALA A 562 2.36 -13.73 10.19
C ALA A 562 2.63 -14.65 11.40
N ILE A 563 3.72 -14.38 12.12
CA ILE A 563 3.98 -15.00 13.43
C ILE A 563 3.45 -14.11 14.55
N PRO A 564 3.06 -14.67 15.70
CA PRO A 564 2.63 -13.87 16.84
C PRO A 564 3.73 -12.93 17.32
N GLU A 565 3.31 -11.73 17.75
CA GLU A 565 4.24 -10.74 18.29
C GLU A 565 5.01 -11.24 19.50
N VAL A 566 6.22 -10.71 19.65
CA VAL A 566 7.06 -10.81 20.84
C VAL A 566 7.15 -9.43 21.48
N ARG A 567 7.38 -9.39 22.79
CA ARG A 567 7.50 -8.15 23.56
C ARG A 567 8.86 -8.08 24.23
N ILE A 568 9.36 -6.85 24.41
CA ILE A 568 10.49 -6.54 25.27
C ILE A 568 9.95 -5.94 26.56
N GLU A 569 10.35 -6.52 27.69
CA GLU A 569 10.08 -6.01 29.02
C GLU A 569 11.34 -5.35 29.57
N LEU A 570 11.20 -4.14 30.07
CA LEU A 570 12.24 -3.38 30.75
C LEU A 570 11.92 -3.38 32.24
N THR A 571 12.83 -3.89 33.07
CA THR A 571 12.67 -3.91 34.54
C THR A 571 13.54 -2.82 35.15
N PHE A 572 12.96 -2.02 36.04
CA PHE A 572 13.62 -0.89 36.70
C PHE A 572 13.99 -1.22 38.15
N ALA A 573 14.80 -0.36 38.77
CA ALA A 573 15.40 -0.61 40.08
C ALA A 573 14.38 -0.70 41.24
N ASP A 574 13.23 -0.03 41.10
CA ASP A 574 12.09 -0.09 42.02
C ASP A 574 11.19 -1.32 41.79
N GLY A 575 11.51 -2.16 40.80
CA GLY A 575 10.79 -3.37 40.44
C GLY A 575 9.64 -3.17 39.45
N HIS A 576 9.34 -1.95 39.00
CA HIS A 576 8.32 -1.76 37.97
C HIS A 576 8.81 -2.28 36.61
N VAL A 577 7.86 -2.66 35.75
CA VAL A 577 8.14 -3.25 34.44
C VAL A 577 7.33 -2.53 33.36
N GLU A 578 8.02 -2.10 32.31
CA GLU A 578 7.37 -1.60 31.10
C GLU A 578 7.51 -2.61 29.95
N SER A 579 6.46 -2.76 29.14
CA SER A 579 6.39 -3.79 28.11
C SER A 579 6.04 -3.19 26.76
N PHE A 580 6.89 -3.40 25.77
CA PHE A 580 6.74 -2.88 24.42
C PHE A 580 6.74 -3.99 23.38
N ARG A 581 6.13 -3.76 22.22
CA ARG A 581 6.28 -4.64 21.07
C ARG A 581 7.74 -4.68 20.63
N TYR A 582 8.27 -5.88 20.41
CA TYR A 582 9.62 -6.12 19.93
C TYR A 582 9.58 -6.58 18.46
N ILE A 583 10.40 -5.98 17.60
CA ILE A 583 10.58 -6.36 16.21
C ILE A 583 11.98 -6.94 16.07
N ALA A 584 12.06 -8.19 15.65
CA ALA A 584 13.29 -8.96 15.70
C ALA A 584 14.40 -8.36 14.83
N SER A 585 14.04 -7.97 13.61
CA SER A 585 14.94 -7.33 12.65
C SER A 585 15.47 -5.96 13.12
N MET A 586 14.66 -5.17 13.83
CA MET A 586 15.10 -3.91 14.45
C MET A 586 16.00 -4.15 15.66
N GLY A 587 15.66 -5.11 16.52
CA GLY A 587 16.50 -5.44 17.67
C GLY A 587 17.87 -6.01 17.28
N ALA A 588 17.97 -6.73 16.16
CA ALA A 588 19.24 -7.18 15.60
C ALA A 588 20.09 -6.03 15.03
N THR A 589 19.44 -4.95 14.57
CA THR A 589 20.09 -3.70 14.16
C THR A 589 20.69 -2.98 15.37
N GLY A 590 19.96 -3.03 16.48
CA GLY A 590 20.33 -2.48 17.77
C GLY A 590 19.63 -1.18 18.09
N PHE A 591 19.61 -0.82 19.37
CA PHE A 591 18.88 0.35 19.88
C PHE A 591 19.44 0.82 21.22
N LEU A 592 19.13 2.06 21.58
CA LEU A 592 19.42 2.61 22.91
C LEU A 592 18.45 2.01 23.93
N VAL A 593 18.97 1.27 24.93
CA VAL A 593 18.15 0.63 25.97
C VAL A 593 18.22 1.38 27.31
N SER A 594 19.33 2.06 27.59
CA SER A 594 19.55 2.79 28.84
C SER A 594 20.34 4.08 28.54
N PRO A 595 19.98 5.25 29.10
CA PRO A 595 18.74 5.50 29.82
C PRO A 595 17.51 5.25 28.95
N PHE A 596 16.36 5.02 29.59
CA PHE A 596 15.11 4.81 28.89
C PHE A 596 14.59 6.16 28.36
N VAL A 597 14.61 6.31 27.04
CA VAL A 597 14.09 7.50 26.34
C VAL A 597 12.64 7.23 25.94
N ARG A 598 11.70 7.73 26.73
CA ARG A 598 10.25 7.51 26.55
C ARG A 598 9.64 8.52 25.59
N ASN A 599 10.12 9.76 25.62
CA ASN A 599 9.55 10.89 24.90
C ASN A 599 10.62 11.90 24.44
N THR A 600 10.18 12.95 23.72
CA THR A 600 11.05 13.99 23.15
C THR A 600 11.87 14.73 24.22
N ALA A 601 11.32 14.96 25.41
CA ALA A 601 12.02 15.65 26.50
C ALA A 601 13.16 14.80 27.06
N ASP A 602 12.97 13.48 27.16
CA ASP A 602 14.05 12.56 27.59
C ASP A 602 15.22 12.57 26.60
N PHE A 603 14.92 12.59 25.30
CA PHE A 603 15.96 12.70 24.28
C PHE A 603 16.69 14.06 24.35
N ALA A 604 15.95 15.15 24.57
CA ALA A 604 16.52 16.48 24.76
C ALA A 604 17.45 16.52 25.99
N ALA A 605 17.07 15.86 27.09
CA ALA A 605 17.93 15.71 28.26
C ALA A 605 19.17 14.87 27.97
N LEU A 606 19.03 13.79 27.19
CA LEU A 606 20.15 12.93 26.80
C LEU A 606 21.19 13.67 25.96
N ILE A 607 20.78 14.41 24.94
CA ILE A 607 21.69 15.15 24.06
C ILE A 607 22.34 16.33 24.79
N SER A 608 21.58 17.08 25.59
CA SER A 608 22.11 18.26 26.31
C SER A 608 23.12 17.88 27.39
N SER A 609 22.94 16.71 28.02
CA SER A 609 23.85 16.18 29.04
C SER A 609 24.99 15.33 28.48
N HIS A 610 25.19 15.33 27.15
CA HIS A 610 26.25 14.57 26.48
C HIS A 610 26.26 13.08 26.87
N GLY A 611 25.08 12.50 27.09
CA GLY A 611 24.92 11.09 27.44
C GLY A 611 24.89 10.75 28.94
N GLU A 612 25.20 11.67 29.86
CA GLU A 612 25.15 11.37 31.29
C GLU A 612 23.70 11.12 31.77
N ALA A 613 22.81 12.04 31.39
CA ALA A 613 21.37 12.02 31.63
C ALA A 613 20.96 11.48 33.02
N ARG A 614 21.56 12.01 34.08
CA ARG A 614 21.44 11.48 35.46
C ARG A 614 20.02 11.41 36.02
N GLY A 615 19.08 12.17 35.45
CA GLY A 615 17.67 12.18 35.85
C GLY A 615 16.77 11.19 35.10
N LEU A 616 17.29 10.48 34.08
CA LEU A 616 16.49 9.53 33.32
C LEU A 616 16.50 8.15 33.96
N GLU A 617 15.36 7.46 33.91
CA GLU A 617 15.21 6.10 34.39
C GLU A 617 16.13 5.14 33.62
N ARG A 618 16.74 4.21 34.35
CA ARG A 618 17.67 3.23 33.77
C ARG A 618 17.14 1.82 34.07
N PRO A 619 16.78 1.03 33.05
CA PRO A 619 16.41 -0.36 33.29
C PRO A 619 17.63 -1.13 33.81
N VAL A 620 17.41 -1.98 34.80
CA VAL A 620 18.42 -2.86 35.41
C VAL A 620 18.46 -4.22 34.71
N ALA A 621 17.39 -4.59 34.00
CA ALA A 621 17.31 -5.81 33.23
C ALA A 621 16.30 -5.69 32.08
N ILE A 622 16.43 -6.57 31.10
CA ILE A 622 15.42 -6.77 30.07
C ILE A 622 14.98 -8.24 30.00
N ARG A 623 13.82 -8.48 29.38
CA ARG A 623 13.37 -9.83 29.02
C ARG A 623 12.59 -9.80 27.71
N ILE A 624 12.89 -10.73 26.79
CA ILE A 624 12.07 -10.92 25.59
C ILE A 624 11.05 -12.01 25.85
N VAL A 625 9.76 -11.66 25.76
CA VAL A 625 8.64 -12.53 26.10
C VAL A 625 7.79 -12.80 24.86
N PRO A 626 7.63 -14.06 24.44
CA PRO A 626 6.67 -14.42 23.40
C PRO A 626 5.26 -14.35 23.96
N ARG A 627 4.29 -14.00 23.11
CA ARG A 627 2.88 -14.15 23.47
C ARG A 627 2.57 -15.61 23.84
N ILE A 628 1.61 -15.84 24.75
CA ILE A 628 1.27 -17.18 25.28
C ILE A 628 1.21 -18.23 24.16
N ARG A 629 1.96 -19.33 24.32
CA ARG A 629 2.09 -20.47 23.38
C ARG A 629 2.72 -20.16 22.01
N SER A 630 3.32 -18.98 21.81
CA SER A 630 3.97 -18.63 20.53
C SER A 630 5.48 -18.85 20.47
N GLY A 631 6.12 -19.25 21.57
CA GLY A 631 7.57 -19.46 21.63
C GLY A 631 8.11 -20.50 20.63
N ILE A 632 7.27 -21.40 20.12
CA ILE A 632 7.63 -22.38 19.09
C ILE A 632 7.99 -21.75 17.73
N PHE A 633 7.51 -20.53 17.47
CA PHE A 633 7.77 -19.79 16.22
C PHE A 633 9.10 -19.03 16.24
N TRP A 634 9.80 -19.02 17.37
CA TRP A 634 11.02 -18.25 17.59
C TRP A 634 12.19 -19.15 17.97
N SER A 635 13.41 -18.67 17.75
CA SER A 635 14.62 -19.36 18.21
C SER A 635 14.64 -19.42 19.74
N LYS A 636 15.07 -20.56 20.29
CA LYS A 636 15.27 -20.69 21.74
C LYS A 636 16.49 -19.89 22.22
N ARG A 637 17.57 -19.89 21.43
CA ARG A 637 18.79 -19.12 21.68
C ARG A 637 18.60 -17.70 21.14
N MET A 638 19.07 -16.73 21.90
CA MET A 638 18.98 -15.31 21.62
C MET A 638 20.32 -14.66 22.03
N PRO A 639 21.27 -14.50 21.09
CA PRO A 639 22.49 -13.74 21.35
C PRO A 639 22.19 -12.28 21.68
N VAL A 640 22.85 -11.74 22.70
CA VAL A 640 22.71 -10.35 23.15
C VAL A 640 24.08 -9.70 23.28
N GLN A 641 24.24 -8.53 22.67
CA GLN A 641 25.44 -7.69 22.77
C GLN A 641 25.09 -6.36 23.42
N VAL A 642 25.81 -6.01 24.48
CA VAL A 642 25.71 -4.74 25.19
C VAL A 642 26.96 -3.93 24.89
N SER A 643 26.78 -2.69 24.45
CA SER A 643 27.86 -1.73 24.23
C SER A 643 27.57 -0.43 24.99
N ARG A 644 28.61 0.26 25.44
CA ARG A 644 28.50 1.64 25.92
C ARG A 644 28.54 2.58 24.73
N VAL A 645 27.63 3.54 24.68
CA VAL A 645 27.67 4.63 23.70
C VAL A 645 28.65 5.69 24.21
N GLN A 646 29.65 6.02 23.40
CA GLN A 646 30.61 7.08 23.68
C GLN A 646 30.37 8.25 22.72
N ILE A 647 30.08 9.42 23.28
CA ILE A 647 29.83 10.67 22.57
C ILE A 647 31.11 11.51 22.66
N ALA A 648 31.62 11.98 21.52
CA ALA A 648 32.88 12.71 21.45
C ALA A 648 32.82 14.03 22.24
N GLY A 649 33.90 14.36 22.93
CA GLY A 649 33.97 15.48 23.86
C GLY A 649 33.88 15.07 25.34
N TRP A 650 33.55 13.79 25.62
CA TRP A 650 33.48 13.20 26.96
C TRP A 650 33.92 11.73 27.00
#